data_AF-A0AA43QQL2-F1
#
_entry.id   AF-A0AA43QQL2-F1
#
_cell.length_a   1.000
_cell.length_b   1.000
_cell.length_c   1.000
_cell.angle_alpha   90.00
_cell.angle_beta   90.00
_cell.angle_gamma   90.00
#
_symmetry.space_group_name_H-M   'P 1'
#
loop_
_entity.id
_entity.type
_entity.pdbx_description
1 polymer ?
#
loop_
_entity_poly.entity_id
_entity_poly.type
_entity_poly.pdbx_seq_one_letter_code
_entity_poly.pdbx_strand_id
1 'polypeptide(L)'
;MVDAGSTGSRIHVYRFNNCGDTPELEGEKFKMTEKREGGSGLSSYPDDPEAAAASLDMLLDEAMTSVAEEVKSCTPIAVKATAGLRKLGEEKSKAILAAVRTRLETKFPFPVVSAANGGVEVMDGKDEGVYAWITTNYLLGKIGGPDKSPTAAVFDLGGGSTQIVFEPIFKSPSGGMPETLLEGDHKYSFKTGGQTHELYQHSHLGFGLMAARESIHKIVLQAVHDKHQGTKEWANREVQNPCLVPGMARKVNVTLDDGELYEVTMAGPDEPAPAQCRGLAEKLLQKEAACTLAPCSFNGVHQPSLAKTFAREDVYIFSYFYDRTQPLGMPESFTIGELKDLAAKVCDGEKNGAWKAFEGIEGAMEELRGRPEGCLDLSFMVTLLHTGYEMGLNREVKIAKKIGGNELGWCLGARDWRDSYPGSTHHGQPMEKISMGQTQLPLEVILEYLDSLRTVYTMESYDLFLHNCNNFSNDFAMFLVGKGIPDHITSLPETVLNTPFGQMLRPQLDQAMRGVTQAPVPPSNIPNGQPRGARTGVSANQSPAQEATHVPGIVYKPTKITQLDQLLNSAKTKCAVIFFTSATCPPCKIVYPAYDELAAAAGDKAVLIKVDLSDAYEIGAKYQIRVTPTFWTFLKGEKENEWTGANESQLRGNVNLLLQMANPVHPHKHLRIHTLQRPHTKPVVYDKTPPLDKLIAKMGKCGSEPAVHALKDFIVARQNNGAIDAPLPSLPTVSKFIVQHLQTSPIESLFPVVDLFRTALVDARVSGFFAQDPQHTVLSIIKKATEGDAQVPYQLRIVTLHLACNLFSSSMFASKLLSDDNYAIPLLRLVTGSLLDLEHQPVRVAAASLAFNIAALNHSRRIHDQDDLLSESNQVELMASVLEAMGKERVSKEGLRGLLLATGLLKYLAPEDGELSDLCRAVGAREIVSETKGAFSDLNDLVKEVGQVIS
;
A
#
# COMPACT_ATOMS: atom_id res chain seq x y z
N MET A 1 0.56 16.69 -8.80
CA MET A 1 1.32 16.19 -9.98
C MET A 1 1.70 17.36 -10.86
N VAL A 2 2.91 17.36 -11.41
CA VAL A 2 3.37 18.33 -12.42
C VAL A 2 3.73 17.59 -13.71
N ASP A 3 3.06 17.95 -14.80
CA ASP A 3 3.42 17.55 -16.16
C ASP A 3 4.42 18.54 -16.73
N ALA A 4 5.66 18.11 -16.91
CA ALA A 4 6.70 18.88 -17.60
C ALA A 4 6.71 18.56 -19.11
N GLY A 5 5.69 19.10 -19.79
CA GLY A 5 5.54 19.04 -21.25
C GLY A 5 6.59 19.85 -22.02
N SER A 6 6.77 19.52 -23.30
CA SER A 6 7.76 20.19 -24.17
C SER A 6 7.45 21.65 -24.50
N THR A 7 6.18 22.05 -24.48
CA THR A 7 5.71 23.40 -24.82
C THR A 7 5.39 24.27 -23.60
N GLY A 8 5.29 23.66 -22.42
CA GLY A 8 4.87 24.30 -21.17
C GLY A 8 4.61 23.25 -20.09
N SER A 9 4.75 23.66 -18.83
CA SER A 9 4.49 22.80 -17.67
C SER A 9 3.09 23.03 -17.11
N ARG A 10 2.47 21.99 -16.52
CA ARG A 10 1.15 22.07 -15.88
C ARG A 10 1.20 21.46 -14.48
N ILE A 11 0.39 21.97 -13.56
CA ILE A 11 0.17 21.37 -12.24
C ILE A 11 -1.29 20.97 -12.08
N HIS A 12 -1.47 19.80 -11.48
CA HIS A 12 -2.74 19.22 -11.09
C HIS A 12 -2.69 18.94 -9.59
N VAL A 13 -3.61 19.54 -8.83
CA VAL A 13 -3.81 19.33 -7.40
C VAL A 13 -5.14 18.60 -7.23
N TYR A 14 -5.09 17.33 -6.83
CA TYR A 14 -6.26 16.47 -6.69
C TYR A 14 -6.67 16.33 -5.23
N ARG A 15 -7.98 16.23 -4.99
CA ARG A 15 -8.57 15.93 -3.69
C ARG A 15 -9.45 14.68 -3.80
N PHE A 16 -9.26 13.71 -2.92
CA PHE A 16 -9.94 12.41 -2.95
C PHE A 16 -10.64 12.08 -1.63
N ASN A 17 -11.76 11.36 -1.74
CA ASN A 17 -12.43 10.69 -0.63
C ASN A 17 -11.97 9.22 -0.58
N ASN A 18 -11.48 8.78 0.58
CA ASN A 18 -10.94 7.43 0.81
C ASN A 18 -11.88 6.52 1.64
N CYS A 19 -13.15 6.90 1.84
CA CYS A 19 -14.09 6.14 2.69
C CYS A 19 -14.68 4.88 2.03
N GLY A 20 -14.53 4.70 0.71
CA GLY A 20 -15.02 3.53 -0.04
C GLY A 20 -13.91 2.55 -0.44
N ASP A 21 -14.30 1.41 -1.05
CA ASP A 21 -13.36 0.38 -1.54
C ASP A 21 -12.43 0.87 -2.66
N THR A 22 -12.85 1.91 -3.39
CA THR A 22 -12.06 2.63 -4.39
C THR A 22 -12.18 4.14 -4.10
N PRO A 23 -11.05 4.87 -3.96
CA PRO A 23 -11.11 6.30 -3.72
C PRO A 23 -11.73 7.11 -4.86
N GLU A 24 -12.58 8.05 -4.46
CA GLU A 24 -13.41 8.88 -5.33
C GLU A 24 -12.79 10.28 -5.45
N LEU A 25 -12.68 10.81 -6.66
CA LEU A 25 -12.15 12.15 -6.92
C LEU A 25 -13.20 13.22 -6.53
N GLU A 26 -12.95 13.95 -5.44
CA GLU A 26 -13.80 15.07 -5.01
C GLU A 26 -13.58 16.33 -5.85
N GLY A 27 -12.37 16.50 -6.41
CA GLY A 27 -12.10 17.57 -7.36
C GLY A 27 -10.61 17.78 -7.70
N GLU A 28 -10.41 18.66 -8.69
CA GLU A 28 -9.09 19.03 -9.22
C GLU A 28 -8.95 20.56 -9.27
N LYS A 29 -7.75 21.06 -8.94
CA LYS A 29 -7.26 22.38 -9.36
C LYS A 29 -6.18 22.21 -10.41
N PHE A 30 -6.28 22.97 -11.49
CA PHE A 30 -5.39 22.91 -12.64
C PHE A 30 -4.82 24.30 -12.96
N LYS A 31 -3.54 24.37 -13.27
CA LYS A 31 -2.87 25.56 -13.80
C LYS A 31 -1.74 25.17 -14.74
N MET A 32 -1.46 26.01 -15.73
CA MET A 32 -0.40 25.81 -16.71
C MET A 32 0.48 27.05 -16.84
N THR A 33 1.73 26.88 -17.26
CA THR A 33 2.60 28.00 -17.62
C THR A 33 2.05 28.76 -18.82
N GLU A 34 2.34 30.05 -18.89
CA GLU A 34 1.98 30.87 -20.04
C GLU A 34 2.62 30.31 -21.32
N LYS A 35 1.89 30.30 -22.43
CA LYS A 35 2.43 29.93 -23.75
C LYS A 35 3.41 31.03 -24.20
N ARG A 36 4.63 30.64 -24.56
CA ARG A 36 5.69 31.55 -25.06
C ARG A 36 6.32 30.98 -26.32
N GLU A 37 6.83 31.85 -27.18
CA GLU A 37 7.61 31.45 -28.35
C GLU A 37 8.94 30.82 -27.88
N GLY A 38 9.31 29.66 -28.44
CA GLY A 38 10.35 28.79 -27.88
C GLY A 38 9.90 27.85 -26.75
N GLY A 39 8.62 27.92 -26.34
CA GLY A 39 8.05 27.12 -25.26
C GLY A 39 8.30 27.67 -23.86
N SER A 40 7.58 27.17 -22.87
CA SER A 40 7.77 27.48 -21.44
C SER A 40 7.94 26.22 -20.57
N GLY A 41 8.27 25.09 -21.19
CA GLY A 41 8.54 23.82 -20.50
C GLY A 41 10.00 23.72 -20.06
N LEU A 42 10.31 22.69 -19.26
CA LEU A 42 11.68 22.46 -18.76
C LEU A 42 12.72 22.34 -19.90
N SER A 43 12.33 21.81 -21.06
CA SER A 43 13.22 21.69 -22.22
C SER A 43 13.63 23.02 -22.87
N SER A 44 12.98 24.13 -22.52
CA SER A 44 13.33 25.48 -23.01
C SER A 44 14.54 26.09 -22.30
N TYR A 45 15.09 25.41 -21.28
CA TYR A 45 16.26 25.84 -20.49
C TYR A 45 17.40 24.80 -20.54
N PRO A 46 17.89 24.41 -21.74
CA PRO A 46 18.78 23.26 -21.90
C PRO A 46 20.16 23.41 -21.22
N ASP A 47 20.57 24.64 -20.92
CA ASP A 47 21.88 24.98 -20.36
C ASP A 47 21.76 25.75 -19.02
N ASP A 48 20.54 25.89 -18.48
CA ASP A 48 20.27 26.56 -17.18
C ASP A 48 19.25 25.76 -16.34
N PRO A 49 19.73 24.74 -15.59
CA PRO A 49 18.88 23.92 -14.72
C PRO A 49 18.14 24.71 -13.64
N GLU A 50 18.71 25.80 -13.12
CA GLU A 50 18.10 26.59 -12.06
C GLU A 50 16.96 27.47 -12.58
N ALA A 51 17.11 28.06 -13.77
CA ALA A 51 16.00 28.72 -14.45
C ALA A 51 14.89 27.72 -14.84
N ALA A 52 15.26 26.50 -15.26
CA ALA A 52 14.30 25.42 -15.52
C ALA A 52 13.47 25.09 -14.27
N ALA A 53 14.12 24.94 -13.12
CA ALA A 53 13.43 24.69 -11.86
C ALA A 53 12.58 25.89 -11.43
N ALA A 54 13.09 27.12 -11.58
CA ALA A 54 12.39 28.35 -11.25
C ALA A 54 11.12 28.60 -12.08
N SER A 55 11.05 28.10 -13.32
CA SER A 55 9.85 28.24 -14.14
C SER A 55 8.61 27.53 -13.57
N LEU A 56 8.80 26.59 -12.64
CA LEU A 56 7.71 25.87 -11.97
C LEU A 56 7.10 26.65 -10.78
N ASP A 57 7.76 27.69 -10.27
CA ASP A 57 7.33 28.43 -9.06
C ASP A 57 5.86 28.89 -9.15
N MET A 58 5.47 29.50 -10.28
CA MET A 58 4.10 30.01 -10.50
C MET A 58 3.00 28.94 -10.43
N LEU A 59 3.38 27.67 -10.63
CA LEU A 59 2.51 26.50 -10.51
C LEU A 59 2.49 26.01 -9.05
N LEU A 60 3.64 25.98 -8.40
CA LEU A 60 3.80 25.55 -7.01
C LEU A 60 3.10 26.52 -6.03
N ASP A 61 3.10 27.82 -6.35
CA ASP A 61 2.32 28.85 -5.63
C ASP A 61 0.80 28.60 -5.72
N GLU A 62 0.32 27.97 -6.80
CA GLU A 62 -1.10 27.55 -6.91
C GLU A 62 -1.41 26.39 -5.98
N ALA A 63 -0.50 25.41 -5.86
CA ALA A 63 -0.64 24.34 -4.89
C ALA A 63 -0.59 24.88 -3.45
N MET A 64 0.29 25.84 -3.16
CA MET A 64 0.36 26.53 -1.87
C MET A 64 -0.94 27.27 -1.51
N THR A 65 -1.70 27.72 -2.50
CA THR A 65 -3.00 28.38 -2.30
C THR A 65 -4.17 27.39 -2.27
N SER A 66 -4.05 26.26 -2.99
CA SER A 66 -5.11 25.26 -3.16
C SER A 66 -5.17 24.21 -2.06
N VAL A 67 -4.04 23.92 -1.41
CA VAL A 67 -3.92 22.91 -0.34
C VAL A 67 -4.01 23.61 1.02
N ALA A 68 -4.84 23.08 1.92
CA ALA A 68 -5.02 23.64 3.27
C ALA A 68 -3.74 23.42 4.13
N GLU A 69 -3.43 24.38 5.01
CA GLU A 69 -2.12 24.47 5.69
C GLU A 69 -1.79 23.22 6.51
N GLU A 70 -2.82 22.61 7.11
CA GLU A 70 -2.73 21.45 7.99
C GLU A 70 -2.29 20.18 7.25
N VAL A 71 -2.49 20.13 5.92
CA VAL A 71 -2.22 18.95 5.09
C VAL A 71 -1.12 19.17 4.04
N LYS A 72 -0.48 20.34 3.98
CA LYS A 72 0.63 20.59 3.03
C LYS A 72 1.79 19.62 3.22
N SER A 73 2.20 19.39 4.47
CA SER A 73 3.30 18.47 4.81
C SER A 73 2.99 16.98 4.60
N CYS A 74 1.75 16.61 4.28
CA CYS A 74 1.37 15.25 3.90
C CYS A 74 0.80 15.14 2.48
N THR A 75 0.82 16.22 1.69
CA THR A 75 0.36 16.24 0.29
C THR A 75 1.55 15.99 -0.65
N PRO A 76 1.70 14.80 -1.26
CA PRO A 76 2.88 14.48 -2.06
C PRO A 76 2.93 15.26 -3.37
N ILE A 77 4.14 15.63 -3.78
CA ILE A 77 4.40 16.22 -5.09
C ILE A 77 5.36 15.37 -5.93
N ALA A 78 5.01 15.24 -7.20
CA ALA A 78 5.83 14.58 -8.21
C ALA A 78 5.82 15.43 -9.50
N VAL A 79 6.93 15.39 -10.23
CA VAL A 79 7.13 15.98 -11.55
C VAL A 79 7.53 14.87 -12.51
N LYS A 80 6.79 14.69 -13.61
CA LYS A 80 7.22 13.81 -14.69
C LYS A 80 7.38 14.61 -15.99
N ALA A 81 8.55 14.51 -16.59
CA ALA A 81 8.87 15.15 -17.87
C ALA A 81 8.63 14.20 -19.03
N THR A 82 8.14 14.73 -20.16
CA THR A 82 7.73 13.92 -21.32
C THR A 82 8.82 13.93 -22.43
N ALA A 83 8.44 13.61 -23.67
CA ALA A 83 9.36 13.49 -24.81
C ALA A 83 10.22 14.75 -25.10
N GLY A 84 9.81 15.94 -24.63
CA GLY A 84 10.58 17.18 -24.78
C GLY A 84 11.93 17.14 -24.09
N LEU A 85 11.97 16.65 -22.84
CA LEU A 85 13.22 16.57 -22.08
C LEU A 85 14.11 15.44 -22.63
N ARG A 86 13.53 14.29 -23.02
CA ARG A 86 14.24 13.18 -23.68
C ARG A 86 15.11 13.64 -24.87
N LYS A 87 14.63 14.61 -25.67
CA LYS A 87 15.36 15.14 -26.83
C LYS A 87 16.64 15.93 -26.46
N LEU A 88 16.81 16.40 -25.22
CA LEU A 88 18.02 17.16 -24.81
C LEU A 88 19.25 16.29 -24.54
N GLY A 89 19.11 14.97 -24.49
CA GLY A 89 20.17 14.05 -24.08
C GLY A 89 20.23 13.85 -22.56
N GLU A 90 20.94 12.79 -22.15
CA GLU A 90 20.85 12.23 -20.80
C GLU A 90 21.44 13.18 -19.72
N GLU A 91 22.60 13.78 -19.96
CA GLU A 91 23.24 14.70 -19.00
C GLU A 91 22.38 15.94 -18.72
N LYS A 92 21.95 16.64 -19.77
CA LYS A 92 21.13 17.86 -19.64
C LYS A 92 19.78 17.56 -18.95
N SER A 93 19.16 16.44 -19.31
CA SER A 93 17.92 15.98 -18.66
C SER A 93 18.11 15.72 -17.18
N LYS A 94 19.19 15.01 -16.80
CA LYS A 94 19.51 14.70 -15.39
C LYS A 94 19.84 15.97 -14.59
N ALA A 95 20.57 16.91 -15.17
CA ALA A 95 20.90 18.18 -14.51
C ALA A 95 19.64 19.01 -14.21
N ILE A 96 18.74 19.15 -15.19
CA ILE A 96 17.45 19.85 -15.02
C ILE A 96 16.57 19.17 -13.96
N LEU A 97 16.45 17.84 -13.99
CA LEU A 97 15.66 17.11 -12.99
C LEU A 97 16.25 17.17 -11.58
N ALA A 98 17.58 17.19 -11.45
CA ALA A 98 18.24 17.39 -10.16
C ALA A 98 17.93 18.77 -9.57
N ALA A 99 18.03 19.84 -10.37
CA ALA A 99 17.68 21.20 -9.93
C ALA A 99 16.18 21.33 -9.57
N VAL A 100 15.28 20.73 -10.36
CA VAL A 100 13.84 20.65 -10.05
C VAL A 100 13.61 19.96 -8.71
N ARG A 101 14.27 18.82 -8.46
CA ARG A 101 14.17 18.08 -7.19
C ARG A 101 14.65 18.93 -6.02
N THR A 102 15.86 19.49 -6.11
CA THR A 102 16.45 20.35 -5.07
C THR A 102 15.55 21.54 -4.76
N ARG A 103 14.96 22.18 -5.77
CA ARG A 103 14.05 23.31 -5.57
C ARG A 103 12.75 22.93 -4.85
N LEU A 104 12.18 21.78 -5.19
CA LEU A 104 10.99 21.27 -4.51
C LEU A 104 11.28 20.96 -3.04
N GLU A 105 12.39 20.26 -2.78
CA GLU A 105 12.81 19.83 -1.43
C GLU A 105 13.23 21.02 -0.53
N THR A 106 13.64 22.16 -1.10
CA THR A 106 14.16 23.32 -0.33
C THR A 106 13.22 24.52 -0.23
N LYS A 107 12.33 24.74 -1.21
CA LYS A 107 11.48 25.96 -1.26
C LYS A 107 10.03 25.72 -0.82
N PHE A 108 9.52 24.48 -0.89
CA PHE A 108 8.09 24.19 -0.69
C PHE A 108 7.86 23.12 0.39
N PRO A 109 6.77 23.20 1.18
CA PRO A 109 6.50 22.29 2.29
C PRO A 109 5.91 20.93 1.86
N PHE A 110 5.83 20.65 0.57
CA PHE A 110 5.24 19.42 0.04
C PHE A 110 6.28 18.29 0.01
N PRO A 111 6.01 17.11 0.61
CA PRO A 111 6.91 15.97 0.51
C PRO A 111 7.08 15.53 -0.96
N VAL A 112 8.31 15.56 -1.45
CA VAL A 112 8.64 15.13 -2.82
C VAL A 112 8.68 13.61 -2.86
N VAL A 113 7.98 13.02 -3.83
CA VAL A 113 8.02 11.58 -4.06
C VAL A 113 9.49 11.12 -4.29
N SER A 114 9.87 9.96 -3.72
CA SER A 114 11.29 9.57 -3.62
C SER A 114 11.96 9.33 -5.00
N ALA A 115 13.28 9.16 -5.00
CA ALA A 115 14.04 8.89 -6.22
C ALA A 115 13.78 7.50 -6.80
N ALA A 116 13.65 6.46 -5.96
CA ALA A 116 13.26 5.11 -6.39
C ALA A 116 11.84 5.06 -6.99
N ASN A 117 11.08 6.12 -6.73
CA ASN A 117 9.64 6.22 -6.84
C ASN A 117 9.22 7.06 -8.06
N GLY A 118 10.17 7.45 -8.92
CA GLY A 118 9.89 8.28 -10.09
C GLY A 118 9.30 9.65 -9.76
N GLY A 119 9.61 10.20 -8.58
CA GLY A 119 9.01 11.45 -8.10
C GLY A 119 9.48 12.69 -8.86
N VAL A 120 10.70 12.67 -9.41
CA VAL A 120 11.19 13.67 -10.36
C VAL A 120 11.95 12.93 -11.46
N GLU A 121 11.28 12.61 -12.57
CA GLU A 121 11.82 11.72 -13.60
C GLU A 121 11.41 12.11 -15.03
N VAL A 122 12.00 11.41 -16.02
CA VAL A 122 11.51 11.40 -17.40
C VAL A 122 10.64 10.17 -17.62
N MET A 123 9.37 10.37 -17.95
CA MET A 123 8.41 9.28 -18.13
C MET A 123 8.60 8.59 -19.49
N ASP A 124 8.55 7.26 -19.49
CA ASP A 124 8.49 6.46 -20.72
C ASP A 124 7.16 6.74 -21.45
N GLY A 125 7.21 6.79 -22.79
CA GLY A 125 6.00 6.93 -23.60
C GLY A 125 5.05 5.74 -23.47
N LYS A 126 5.55 4.55 -23.09
CA LYS A 126 4.70 3.38 -22.76
C LYS A 126 3.78 3.68 -21.56
N ASP A 127 4.37 4.20 -20.48
CA ASP A 127 3.67 4.59 -19.25
C ASP A 127 2.70 5.77 -19.52
N GLU A 128 3.14 6.79 -20.26
CA GLU A 128 2.34 7.97 -20.64
C GLU A 128 0.96 7.59 -21.21
N GLY A 129 0.92 6.67 -22.19
CA GLY A 129 -0.32 6.21 -22.79
C GLY A 129 -1.20 5.39 -21.82
N VAL A 130 -0.59 4.52 -21.02
CA VAL A 130 -1.32 3.65 -20.07
C VAL A 130 -2.00 4.50 -18.99
N TYR A 131 -1.32 5.54 -18.49
CA TYR A 131 -1.89 6.45 -17.51
C TYR A 131 -3.01 7.34 -18.07
N ALA A 132 -2.93 7.75 -19.34
CA ALA A 132 -4.02 8.45 -20.01
C ALA A 132 -5.25 7.53 -20.19
N TRP A 133 -5.03 6.25 -20.54
CA TRP A 133 -6.08 5.22 -20.62
C TRP A 133 -6.77 5.00 -19.26
N ILE A 134 -5.98 4.90 -18.19
CA ILE A 134 -6.45 4.77 -16.82
C ILE A 134 -7.32 5.96 -16.43
N THR A 135 -6.82 7.18 -16.65
CA THR A 135 -7.54 8.44 -16.36
C THR A 135 -8.91 8.47 -17.00
N THR A 136 -8.96 8.18 -18.30
CA THR A 136 -10.19 8.22 -19.11
C THR A 136 -11.20 7.20 -18.62
N ASN A 137 -10.79 5.94 -18.42
CA ASN A 137 -11.71 4.88 -18.01
C ASN A 137 -12.18 5.03 -16.56
N TYR A 138 -11.35 5.60 -15.67
CA TYR A 138 -11.75 5.93 -14.30
C TYR A 138 -12.79 7.06 -14.29
N LEU A 139 -12.55 8.16 -15.01
CA LEU A 139 -13.50 9.28 -15.11
C LEU A 139 -14.81 8.92 -15.82
N LEU A 140 -14.81 7.87 -16.67
CA LEU A 140 -16.01 7.28 -17.26
C LEU A 140 -16.71 6.24 -16.35
N GLY A 141 -16.13 5.90 -15.18
CA GLY A 141 -16.65 4.88 -14.26
C GLY A 141 -16.45 3.43 -14.71
N LYS A 142 -15.81 3.20 -15.86
CA LYS A 142 -15.62 1.87 -16.49
C LYS A 142 -14.57 1.00 -15.81
N ILE A 143 -13.69 1.58 -14.99
CA ILE A 143 -12.77 0.86 -14.11
C ILE A 143 -12.90 1.40 -12.68
N GLY A 144 -12.78 0.51 -11.69
CA GLY A 144 -12.90 0.88 -10.26
C GLY A 144 -14.32 1.17 -9.76
N GLY A 145 -15.31 1.27 -10.65
CA GLY A 145 -16.74 1.37 -10.32
C GLY A 145 -17.50 0.04 -10.46
N PRO A 146 -18.83 0.05 -10.23
CA PRO A 146 -19.69 -1.12 -10.43
C PRO A 146 -20.01 -1.39 -11.91
N ASP A 147 -19.76 -0.44 -12.82
CA ASP A 147 -19.92 -0.66 -14.25
C ASP A 147 -18.87 -1.66 -14.76
N LYS A 148 -19.32 -2.54 -15.66
CA LYS A 148 -18.51 -3.55 -16.35
C LYS A 148 -18.67 -3.46 -17.87
N SER A 149 -19.12 -2.30 -18.36
CA SER A 149 -19.17 -2.00 -19.78
C SER A 149 -17.77 -2.01 -20.40
N PRO A 150 -17.62 -2.31 -21.70
CA PRO A 150 -16.32 -2.30 -22.35
C PRO A 150 -15.62 -0.93 -22.23
N THR A 151 -14.37 -0.98 -21.80
CA THR A 151 -13.48 0.17 -21.64
C THR A 151 -13.32 0.95 -22.94
N ALA A 152 -13.04 2.24 -22.84
CA ALA A 152 -12.66 3.09 -23.96
C ALA A 152 -11.17 2.94 -24.33
N ALA A 153 -10.84 3.09 -25.60
CA ALA A 153 -9.46 3.25 -26.07
C ALA A 153 -9.01 4.70 -25.97
N VAL A 154 -7.70 4.91 -25.84
CA VAL A 154 -7.06 6.23 -25.72
C VAL A 154 -5.93 6.37 -26.73
N PHE A 155 -5.96 7.51 -27.43
CA PHE A 155 -4.93 7.93 -28.37
C PHE A 155 -4.46 9.33 -27.98
N ASP A 156 -3.20 9.47 -27.62
CA ASP A 156 -2.61 10.75 -27.24
C ASP A 156 -1.63 11.20 -28.33
N LEU A 157 -1.85 12.40 -28.88
CA LEU A 157 -0.94 13.00 -29.86
C LEU A 157 -0.16 14.12 -29.21
N GLY A 158 1.03 13.76 -28.71
CA GLY A 158 2.01 14.69 -28.18
C GLY A 158 2.83 15.39 -29.28
N GLY A 159 3.81 16.19 -28.86
CA GLY A 159 4.71 16.89 -29.78
C GLY A 159 5.77 15.99 -30.42
N GLY A 160 6.36 15.08 -29.64
CA GLY A 160 7.46 14.21 -30.07
C GLY A 160 7.08 12.74 -30.33
N SER A 161 5.96 12.28 -29.78
CA SER A 161 5.44 10.92 -29.92
C SER A 161 3.92 10.92 -30.02
N THR A 162 3.36 9.79 -30.46
CA THR A 162 1.92 9.49 -30.37
C THR A 162 1.74 8.13 -29.70
N GLN A 163 0.78 8.05 -28.78
CA GLN A 163 0.49 6.88 -27.97
C GLN A 163 -0.85 6.26 -28.37
N ILE A 164 -0.93 4.93 -28.30
CA ILE A 164 -2.15 4.14 -28.49
C ILE A 164 -2.28 3.13 -27.35
N VAL A 165 -3.42 3.11 -26.66
CA VAL A 165 -3.74 2.11 -25.64
C VAL A 165 -5.20 1.67 -25.72
N PHE A 166 -5.44 0.36 -25.70
CA PHE A 166 -6.78 -0.23 -25.65
C PHE A 166 -6.78 -1.65 -25.07
N GLU A 167 -7.95 -2.12 -24.63
CA GLU A 167 -8.17 -3.48 -24.14
C GLU A 167 -8.74 -4.35 -25.28
N PRO A 168 -7.95 -5.21 -25.95
CA PRO A 168 -8.40 -6.01 -27.09
C PRO A 168 -9.33 -7.15 -26.69
N ILE A 169 -10.50 -7.23 -27.34
CA ILE A 169 -11.47 -8.31 -27.15
C ILE A 169 -11.26 -9.39 -28.22
N PHE A 170 -10.66 -10.52 -27.84
CA PHE A 170 -10.50 -11.69 -28.71
C PHE A 170 -11.74 -12.60 -28.66
N LYS A 171 -12.32 -12.92 -29.81
CA LYS A 171 -13.50 -13.80 -29.95
C LYS A 171 -13.08 -15.10 -30.64
N SER A 172 -13.40 -16.26 -30.05
CA SER A 172 -13.13 -17.59 -30.59
C SER A 172 -14.44 -18.39 -30.74
N PRO A 173 -14.60 -19.36 -31.67
CA PRO A 173 -13.66 -19.83 -32.69
C PRO A 173 -14.20 -19.76 -34.13
N SER A 174 -13.59 -18.95 -35.00
CA SER A 174 -13.56 -19.20 -36.46
C SER A 174 -12.49 -18.34 -37.14
N GLY A 175 -11.45 -18.96 -37.72
CA GLY A 175 -10.53 -18.28 -38.63
C GLY A 175 -9.14 -17.88 -38.08
N GLY A 176 -8.60 -18.59 -37.09
CA GLY A 176 -7.15 -18.54 -36.78
C GLY A 176 -6.62 -17.22 -36.18
N MET A 177 -7.48 -16.42 -35.54
CA MET A 177 -7.04 -15.29 -34.71
C MET A 177 -6.46 -15.80 -33.37
N PRO A 178 -5.47 -15.09 -32.77
CA PRO A 178 -5.03 -15.39 -31.41
C PRO A 178 -6.18 -15.31 -30.39
N GLU A 179 -6.18 -16.19 -29.39
CA GLU A 179 -7.19 -16.19 -28.32
C GLU A 179 -6.82 -15.25 -27.15
N THR A 180 -5.58 -14.78 -27.10
CA THR A 180 -5.02 -13.88 -26.08
C THR A 180 -4.03 -12.89 -26.71
N LEU A 181 -3.74 -11.80 -26.01
CA LEU A 181 -2.67 -10.89 -26.40
C LEU A 181 -1.31 -11.58 -26.16
N LEU A 182 -0.43 -11.52 -27.16
CA LEU A 182 0.88 -12.16 -27.09
C LEU A 182 1.77 -11.50 -26.03
N GLU A 183 2.52 -12.32 -25.30
CA GLU A 183 3.49 -11.85 -24.32
C GLU A 183 4.63 -11.07 -24.99
N GLY A 184 4.98 -9.91 -24.42
CA GLY A 184 6.05 -9.05 -24.92
C GLY A 184 5.78 -7.56 -24.70
N ASP A 185 6.63 -6.73 -25.28
CA ASP A 185 6.77 -5.27 -25.06
C ASP A 185 5.52 -4.39 -25.23
N HIS A 186 4.46 -4.93 -25.83
CA HIS A 186 3.18 -4.26 -26.12
C HIS A 186 2.06 -4.65 -25.16
N LYS A 187 2.22 -5.72 -24.38
CA LYS A 187 1.24 -6.17 -23.39
C LYS A 187 1.49 -5.46 -22.07
N TYR A 188 0.43 -4.92 -21.49
CA TYR A 188 0.45 -4.33 -20.14
C TYR A 188 -0.72 -4.88 -19.33
N SER A 189 -0.43 -5.67 -18.31
CA SER A 189 -1.44 -6.30 -17.45
C SER A 189 -1.42 -5.70 -16.06
N PHE A 190 -2.58 -5.31 -15.53
CA PHE A 190 -2.72 -4.79 -14.17
C PHE A 190 -4.09 -5.14 -13.57
N LYS A 191 -4.25 -4.94 -12.26
CA LYS A 191 -5.48 -5.25 -11.53
C LYS A 191 -6.08 -4.01 -10.87
N THR A 192 -7.39 -3.79 -11.00
CA THR A 192 -8.14 -2.74 -10.30
C THR A 192 -9.58 -3.15 -10.07
N GLY A 193 -10.22 -2.71 -8.97
CA GLY A 193 -11.59 -3.11 -8.63
C GLY A 193 -11.82 -4.63 -8.56
N GLY A 194 -10.78 -5.41 -8.25
CA GLY A 194 -10.80 -6.88 -8.29
C GLY A 194 -10.72 -7.51 -9.69
N GLN A 195 -10.80 -6.72 -10.76
CA GLN A 195 -10.73 -7.16 -12.16
C GLN A 195 -9.30 -7.04 -12.70
N THR A 196 -8.90 -7.96 -13.57
CA THR A 196 -7.61 -7.91 -14.29
C THR A 196 -7.88 -7.37 -15.69
N HIS A 197 -7.12 -6.36 -16.11
CA HIS A 197 -7.15 -5.80 -17.45
C HIS A 197 -5.86 -6.17 -18.19
N GLU A 198 -5.98 -6.54 -19.46
CA GLU A 198 -4.84 -6.77 -20.36
C GLU A 198 -4.90 -5.76 -21.50
N LEU A 199 -4.04 -4.74 -21.45
CA LEU A 199 -3.99 -3.69 -22.44
C LEU A 199 -2.94 -4.01 -23.51
N TYR A 200 -3.28 -3.71 -24.77
CA TYR A 200 -2.27 -3.36 -25.75
C TYR A 200 -1.86 -1.90 -25.52
N GLN A 201 -0.56 -1.63 -25.45
CA GLN A 201 0.02 -0.28 -25.46
C GLN A 201 1.17 -0.16 -26.46
N HIS A 202 1.31 1.02 -27.06
CA HIS A 202 2.54 1.42 -27.73
C HIS A 202 2.70 2.95 -27.81
N SER A 203 3.96 3.39 -27.92
CA SER A 203 4.36 4.79 -28.09
C SER A 203 5.26 4.95 -29.32
N HIS A 204 4.72 5.49 -30.41
CA HIS A 204 5.48 5.77 -31.63
C HIS A 204 6.30 7.05 -31.46
N LEU A 205 7.55 6.92 -31.03
CA LEU A 205 8.51 8.03 -30.93
C LEU A 205 8.88 8.54 -32.34
N GLY A 206 8.92 9.87 -32.51
CA GLY A 206 9.12 10.52 -33.82
C GLY A 206 7.83 10.81 -34.58
N PHE A 207 6.69 10.26 -34.14
CA PHE A 207 5.38 10.41 -34.78
C PHE A 207 4.41 11.35 -34.04
N GLY A 208 4.92 12.13 -33.08
CA GLY A 208 4.16 13.26 -32.52
C GLY A 208 4.03 14.40 -33.52
N LEU A 209 3.07 15.31 -33.31
CA LEU A 209 2.68 16.30 -34.33
C LEU A 209 3.84 17.21 -34.79
N MET A 210 4.70 17.64 -33.86
CA MET A 210 5.84 18.50 -34.19
C MET A 210 6.96 17.70 -34.86
N ALA A 211 7.21 16.47 -34.43
CA ALA A 211 8.19 15.58 -35.07
C ALA A 211 7.75 15.13 -36.47
N ALA A 212 6.45 14.91 -36.69
CA ALA A 212 5.87 14.66 -38.00
C ALA A 212 6.00 15.88 -38.91
N ARG A 213 5.80 17.09 -38.38
CA ARG A 213 6.04 18.35 -39.09
C ARG A 213 7.51 18.54 -39.47
N GLU A 214 8.45 18.38 -38.53
CA GLU A 214 9.89 18.35 -38.77
C GLU A 214 10.24 17.35 -39.91
N SER A 215 9.66 16.15 -39.87
CA SER A 215 9.89 15.09 -40.85
C SER A 215 9.30 15.41 -42.23
N ILE A 216 8.09 15.97 -42.32
CA ILE A 216 7.47 16.38 -43.58
C ILE A 216 8.27 17.54 -44.21
N HIS A 217 8.69 18.53 -43.41
CA HIS A 217 9.58 19.60 -43.86
C HIS A 217 10.90 19.02 -44.39
N LYS A 218 11.52 18.06 -43.69
CA LYS A 218 12.71 17.36 -44.17
C LYS A 218 12.47 16.61 -45.48
N ILE A 219 11.37 15.86 -45.63
CA ILE A 219 11.05 15.13 -46.87
C ILE A 219 10.89 16.09 -48.06
N VAL A 220 10.20 17.22 -47.87
CA VAL A 220 10.05 18.25 -48.92
C VAL A 220 11.39 18.87 -49.27
N LEU A 221 12.19 19.23 -48.26
CA LEU A 221 13.46 19.92 -48.46
C LEU A 221 14.54 19.01 -49.08
N GLN A 222 14.64 17.75 -48.63
CA GLN A 222 15.52 16.74 -49.21
C GLN A 222 15.18 16.52 -50.69
N ALA A 223 13.90 16.40 -51.04
CA ALA A 223 13.47 16.27 -52.43
C ALA A 223 13.77 17.51 -53.31
N VAL A 224 14.00 18.68 -52.72
CA VAL A 224 14.51 19.88 -53.41
C VAL A 224 16.03 19.83 -53.51
N HIS A 225 16.73 19.51 -52.42
CA HIS A 225 18.19 19.36 -52.37
C HIS A 225 18.68 18.34 -53.42
N ASP A 226 18.09 17.14 -53.44
CA ASP A 226 18.45 16.04 -54.36
C ASP A 226 18.31 16.46 -55.83
N LYS A 227 17.29 17.26 -56.16
CA LYS A 227 17.07 17.80 -57.51
C LYS A 227 18.09 18.84 -57.94
N HIS A 228 18.76 19.51 -57.01
CA HIS A 228 19.70 20.61 -57.27
C HIS A 228 21.18 20.23 -57.02
N GLN A 229 21.48 18.93 -56.84
CA GLN A 229 22.84 18.37 -56.82
C GLN A 229 23.82 19.09 -55.89
N GLY A 230 23.36 19.50 -54.70
CA GLY A 230 24.21 20.13 -53.66
C GLY A 230 24.57 21.61 -53.90
N THR A 231 24.04 22.28 -54.93
CA THR A 231 24.22 23.73 -55.10
C THR A 231 23.33 24.49 -54.10
N LYS A 232 23.91 25.36 -53.25
CA LYS A 232 23.16 26.03 -52.16
C LYS A 232 22.25 27.21 -52.61
N GLU A 233 22.09 27.44 -53.92
CA GLU A 233 21.31 28.57 -54.45
C GLU A 233 19.80 28.48 -54.15
N TRP A 234 19.26 27.26 -54.00
CA TRP A 234 17.84 27.05 -53.70
C TRP A 234 17.47 27.44 -52.26
N ALA A 235 18.43 27.46 -51.32
CA ALA A 235 18.17 27.79 -49.92
C ALA A 235 17.78 29.27 -49.72
N ASN A 236 18.16 30.15 -50.66
CA ASN A 236 17.77 31.56 -50.67
C ASN A 236 16.39 31.82 -51.30
N ARG A 237 15.66 30.78 -51.71
CA ARG A 237 14.33 30.88 -52.35
C ARG A 237 13.25 30.30 -51.44
N GLU A 238 12.01 30.74 -51.64
CA GLU A 238 10.87 30.13 -50.96
C GLU A 238 10.65 28.70 -51.47
N VAL A 239 10.64 27.75 -50.53
CA VAL A 239 10.46 26.33 -50.80
C VAL A 239 8.98 25.99 -50.74
N GLN A 240 8.41 25.62 -51.88
CA GLN A 240 7.01 25.23 -51.99
C GLN A 240 6.73 23.92 -51.23
N ASN A 241 5.80 23.98 -50.28
CA ASN A 241 5.42 22.85 -49.42
C ASN A 241 3.89 22.63 -49.48
N PRO A 242 3.42 21.51 -50.07
CA PRO A 242 1.99 21.25 -50.27
C PRO A 242 1.20 21.00 -48.98
N CYS A 243 1.87 20.93 -47.82
CA CYS A 243 1.25 20.83 -46.50
C CYS A 243 1.06 22.19 -45.80
N LEU A 244 1.56 23.30 -46.36
CA LEU A 244 1.25 24.64 -45.84
C LEU A 244 0.00 25.20 -46.52
N VAL A 245 -0.75 26.03 -45.80
CA VAL A 245 -1.97 26.66 -46.31
C VAL A 245 -1.62 27.64 -47.45
N PRO A 246 -2.40 27.67 -48.56
CA PRO A 246 -2.15 28.57 -49.68
C PRO A 246 -1.98 30.04 -49.31
N GLY A 247 -0.89 30.64 -49.78
CA GLY A 247 -0.55 32.04 -49.49
C GLY A 247 -0.03 32.32 -48.08
N MET A 248 0.22 31.30 -47.26
CA MET A 248 0.92 31.42 -45.98
C MET A 248 2.35 30.88 -46.09
N ALA A 249 3.27 31.46 -45.32
CA ALA A 249 4.68 31.04 -45.30
C ALA A 249 5.24 31.02 -43.87
N ARG A 250 6.29 30.23 -43.66
CA ARG A 250 6.99 30.12 -42.38
C ARG A 250 8.49 29.87 -42.60
N LYS A 251 9.34 30.56 -41.84
CA LYS A 251 10.75 30.20 -41.70
C LYS A 251 10.90 28.95 -40.84
N VAL A 252 11.66 27.98 -41.30
CA VAL A 252 11.92 26.71 -40.62
C VAL A 252 13.41 26.35 -40.72
N ASN A 253 13.92 25.73 -39.66
CA ASN A 253 15.27 25.19 -39.60
C ASN A 253 15.20 23.67 -39.75
N VAL A 254 15.91 23.13 -40.73
CA VAL A 254 15.81 21.72 -41.11
C VAL A 254 17.21 21.14 -41.30
N THR A 255 17.50 20.03 -40.62
CA THR A 255 18.73 19.26 -40.82
C THR A 255 18.50 18.19 -41.88
N LEU A 256 19.28 18.22 -42.97
CA LEU A 256 19.18 17.24 -44.06
C LEU A 256 20.03 15.98 -43.77
N ASP A 257 20.02 15.02 -44.69
CA ASP A 257 20.79 13.76 -44.55
C ASP A 257 22.31 13.95 -44.71
N ASP A 258 22.75 15.12 -45.18
CA ASP A 258 24.16 15.57 -45.18
C ASP A 258 24.66 16.00 -43.78
N GLY A 259 23.76 16.16 -42.81
CA GLY A 259 24.04 16.65 -41.46
C GLY A 259 24.16 18.17 -41.34
N GLU A 260 23.99 18.93 -42.43
CA GLU A 260 23.97 20.40 -42.38
C GLU A 260 22.58 20.92 -41.99
N LEU A 261 22.57 22.06 -41.29
CA LEU A 261 21.36 22.79 -40.91
C LEU A 261 21.06 23.89 -41.93
N TYR A 262 19.85 23.88 -42.48
CA TYR A 262 19.36 24.86 -43.44
C TYR A 262 18.23 25.68 -42.81
N GLU A 263 18.37 27.01 -42.73
CA GLU A 263 17.25 27.95 -42.51
C GLU A 263 16.62 28.25 -43.88
N VAL A 264 15.34 27.95 -44.04
CA VAL A 264 14.58 28.22 -45.27
C VAL A 264 13.20 28.78 -44.99
N THR A 265 12.69 29.61 -45.88
CA THR A 265 11.27 30.00 -45.89
C THR A 265 10.50 28.95 -46.67
N MET A 266 9.60 28.21 -46.02
CA MET A 266 8.63 27.36 -46.71
C MET A 266 7.32 28.12 -46.93
N ALA A 267 6.76 28.00 -48.12
CA ALA A 267 5.49 28.63 -48.51
C ALA A 267 4.46 27.57 -48.94
N GLY A 268 3.18 27.84 -48.69
CA GLY A 268 2.09 27.05 -49.25
C GLY A 268 1.92 27.30 -50.75
N PRO A 269 1.44 26.30 -51.51
CA PRO A 269 1.19 26.42 -52.95
C PRO A 269 0.13 27.47 -53.26
N ASP A 270 0.12 27.98 -54.50
CA ASP A 270 -0.93 28.88 -54.97
C ASP A 270 -2.32 28.21 -54.93
N GLU A 271 -2.36 26.91 -55.24
CA GLU A 271 -3.57 26.07 -55.26
C GLU A 271 -3.50 24.98 -54.18
N PRO A 272 -4.61 24.67 -53.48
CA PRO A 272 -4.61 23.77 -52.32
C PRO A 272 -4.30 22.31 -52.70
N ALA A 273 -3.40 21.69 -51.93
CA ALA A 273 -2.84 20.37 -52.23
C ALA A 273 -3.08 19.27 -51.16
N PRO A 274 -4.30 19.12 -50.57
CA PRO A 274 -4.55 18.22 -49.44
C PRO A 274 -4.34 16.73 -49.75
N ALA A 275 -4.38 16.32 -51.02
CA ALA A 275 -4.05 14.95 -51.43
C ALA A 275 -2.52 14.70 -51.42
N GLN A 276 -1.73 15.68 -51.86
CA GLN A 276 -0.26 15.58 -51.86
C GLN A 276 0.27 15.61 -50.42
N CYS A 277 -0.30 16.47 -49.56
CA CYS A 277 0.07 16.48 -48.14
C CYS A 277 -0.22 15.15 -47.43
N ARG A 278 -1.42 14.57 -47.64
CA ARG A 278 -1.72 13.23 -47.11
C ARG A 278 -0.77 12.16 -47.64
N GLY A 279 -0.38 12.19 -48.91
CA GLY A 279 0.62 11.27 -49.45
C GLY A 279 2.02 11.41 -48.79
N LEU A 280 2.43 12.61 -48.40
CA LEU A 280 3.65 12.82 -47.61
C LEU A 280 3.51 12.27 -46.18
N ALA A 281 2.36 12.48 -45.53
CA ALA A 281 2.05 11.91 -44.23
C ALA A 281 1.97 10.36 -44.26
N GLU A 282 1.44 9.78 -45.35
CA GLU A 282 1.36 8.32 -45.53
C GLU A 282 2.75 7.71 -45.73
N LYS A 283 3.61 8.38 -46.50
CA LYS A 283 5.02 7.99 -46.66
C LYS A 283 5.77 7.98 -45.32
N LEU A 284 5.49 8.95 -44.44
CA LEU A 284 6.11 9.02 -43.11
C LEU A 284 5.82 7.77 -42.26
N LEU A 285 4.63 7.19 -42.36
CA LEU A 285 4.22 6.02 -41.57
C LEU A 285 5.01 4.73 -41.90
N GLN A 286 5.62 4.62 -43.09
CA GLN A 286 6.37 3.42 -43.50
C GLN A 286 5.56 2.12 -43.36
N LYS A 287 4.34 2.07 -43.93
CA LYS A 287 3.45 0.88 -43.88
C LYS A 287 4.09 -0.39 -44.49
N GLU A 288 5.05 -0.23 -45.40
CA GLU A 288 5.79 -1.32 -46.05
C GLU A 288 6.98 -1.87 -45.21
N ALA A 289 7.23 -1.32 -44.02
CA ALA A 289 8.31 -1.80 -43.15
C ALA A 289 8.05 -3.24 -42.69
N ALA A 290 9.12 -4.04 -42.56
CA ALA A 290 9.04 -5.46 -42.29
C ALA A 290 8.30 -5.77 -40.96
N CYS A 291 7.10 -6.34 -41.06
CA CYS A 291 6.29 -6.73 -39.91
C CYS A 291 6.78 -8.07 -39.34
N THR A 292 7.56 -8.02 -38.26
CA THR A 292 8.09 -9.22 -37.58
C THR A 292 7.01 -10.03 -36.86
N LEU A 293 5.96 -9.35 -36.37
CA LEU A 293 4.83 -9.96 -35.68
C LEU A 293 3.51 -9.39 -36.19
N ALA A 294 2.85 -10.11 -37.09
CA ALA A 294 1.59 -9.69 -37.68
C ALA A 294 0.39 -9.85 -36.72
N PRO A 295 -0.66 -9.01 -36.83
CA PRO A 295 -0.73 -7.79 -37.66
C PRO A 295 0.12 -6.63 -37.09
N CYS A 296 0.51 -5.70 -37.96
CA CYS A 296 1.24 -4.47 -37.61
C CYS A 296 0.43 -3.23 -37.98
N SER A 297 0.62 -2.13 -37.25
CA SER A 297 0.04 -0.83 -37.61
C SER A 297 0.88 -0.14 -38.68
N PHE A 298 2.04 0.39 -38.30
CA PHE A 298 2.98 1.08 -39.19
C PHE A 298 4.40 1.03 -38.64
N ASN A 299 5.41 1.37 -39.45
CA ASN A 299 6.83 1.27 -39.10
C ASN A 299 7.25 -0.11 -38.54
N GLY A 300 6.65 -1.19 -39.03
CA GLY A 300 6.92 -2.57 -38.60
C GLY A 300 6.42 -2.95 -37.20
N VAL A 301 5.67 -2.06 -36.53
CA VAL A 301 5.21 -2.24 -35.15
C VAL A 301 3.97 -3.13 -35.06
N HIS A 302 4.04 -4.19 -34.24
CA HIS A 302 2.89 -5.06 -33.94
C HIS A 302 1.71 -4.29 -33.34
N GLN A 303 0.50 -4.53 -33.83
CA GLN A 303 -0.73 -3.98 -33.27
C GLN A 303 -1.93 -4.92 -33.54
N PRO A 304 -2.72 -5.33 -32.52
CA PRO A 304 -3.99 -6.01 -32.73
C PRO A 304 -4.94 -5.17 -33.59
N SER A 305 -5.65 -5.81 -34.52
CA SER A 305 -6.55 -5.10 -35.44
C SER A 305 -7.74 -4.51 -34.68
N LEU A 306 -7.80 -3.17 -34.56
CA LEU A 306 -8.88 -2.44 -33.91
C LEU A 306 -10.25 -2.81 -34.52
N ALA A 307 -10.34 -2.89 -35.84
CA ALA A 307 -11.57 -3.28 -36.55
C ALA A 307 -12.09 -4.69 -36.18
N LYS A 308 -11.26 -5.57 -35.62
CA LYS A 308 -11.64 -6.91 -35.16
C LYS A 308 -11.79 -7.02 -33.64
N THR A 309 -10.89 -6.40 -32.89
CA THR A 309 -10.75 -6.57 -31.43
C THR A 309 -11.32 -5.40 -30.62
N PHE A 310 -11.65 -4.28 -31.26
CA PHE A 310 -12.13 -3.05 -30.62
C PHE A 310 -13.02 -2.25 -31.59
N ALA A 311 -14.06 -2.93 -32.11
CA ALA A 311 -14.79 -2.52 -33.29
C ALA A 311 -15.90 -1.47 -33.05
N ARG A 312 -16.43 -1.37 -31.82
CA ARG A 312 -17.63 -0.55 -31.50
C ARG A 312 -17.47 0.31 -30.24
N GLU A 313 -16.51 -0.02 -29.41
CA GLU A 313 -16.24 0.55 -28.10
C GLU A 313 -15.71 2.00 -28.26
N ASP A 314 -15.83 2.85 -27.24
CA ASP A 314 -15.47 4.28 -27.36
C ASP A 314 -13.98 4.49 -27.67
N VAL A 315 -13.65 5.46 -28.53
CA VAL A 315 -12.28 5.89 -28.80
C VAL A 315 -12.15 7.36 -28.42
N TYR A 316 -11.30 7.67 -27.45
CA TYR A 316 -10.97 9.05 -27.07
C TYR A 316 -9.61 9.45 -27.62
N ILE A 317 -9.53 10.70 -28.12
CA ILE A 317 -8.34 11.25 -28.76
C ILE A 317 -7.98 12.61 -28.11
N PHE A 318 -6.73 12.79 -27.67
CA PHE A 318 -6.31 13.87 -26.76
C PHE A 318 -5.18 14.77 -27.28
N SER A 319 -4.77 15.74 -26.44
CA SER A 319 -3.69 16.70 -26.69
C SER A 319 -3.85 17.42 -28.03
N TYR A 320 -2.95 17.23 -29.00
CA TYR A 320 -3.07 17.91 -30.29
C TYR A 320 -4.29 17.48 -31.10
N PHE A 321 -4.94 16.34 -30.81
CA PHE A 321 -6.25 16.06 -31.37
C PHE A 321 -7.31 17.08 -30.95
N TYR A 322 -7.32 17.50 -29.68
CA TYR A 322 -8.21 18.54 -29.17
C TYR A 322 -7.75 19.94 -29.64
N ASP A 323 -6.47 20.29 -29.41
CA ASP A 323 -5.91 21.63 -29.68
C ASP A 323 -5.95 22.06 -31.17
N ARG A 324 -6.20 21.14 -32.10
CA ARG A 324 -6.32 21.42 -33.54
C ARG A 324 -7.75 21.38 -34.09
N THR A 325 -8.70 20.84 -33.33
CA THR A 325 -10.06 20.60 -33.81
C THR A 325 -11.10 21.42 -33.06
N GLN A 326 -10.97 21.56 -31.73
CA GLN A 326 -11.94 22.30 -30.92
C GLN A 326 -11.94 23.81 -31.19
N PRO A 327 -10.79 24.51 -31.39
CA PRO A 327 -10.80 25.92 -31.78
C PRO A 327 -11.42 26.17 -33.16
N LEU A 328 -11.60 25.12 -33.98
CA LEU A 328 -12.26 25.15 -35.27
C LEU A 328 -13.73 24.69 -35.21
N GLY A 329 -14.28 24.57 -33.99
CA GLY A 329 -15.68 24.24 -33.73
C GLY A 329 -16.10 22.79 -33.99
N MET A 330 -15.15 21.84 -34.00
CA MET A 330 -15.53 20.43 -34.02
C MET A 330 -16.30 20.05 -32.75
N PRO A 331 -17.36 19.22 -32.85
CA PRO A 331 -18.08 18.71 -31.68
C PRO A 331 -17.21 17.77 -30.85
N GLU A 332 -17.68 17.43 -29.63
CA GLU A 332 -16.98 16.48 -28.74
C GLU A 332 -16.97 15.03 -29.27
N SER A 333 -17.85 14.69 -30.22
CA SER A 333 -17.90 13.38 -30.88
C SER A 333 -18.08 13.58 -32.38
N PHE A 334 -17.23 12.95 -33.19
CA PHE A 334 -17.26 13.04 -34.66
C PHE A 334 -16.66 11.80 -35.31
N THR A 335 -16.89 11.63 -36.60
CA THR A 335 -16.27 10.58 -37.42
C THR A 335 -14.94 11.02 -38.01
N ILE A 336 -14.04 10.07 -38.27
CA ILE A 336 -12.76 10.35 -38.98
C ILE A 336 -13.02 10.95 -40.38
N GLY A 337 -14.18 10.67 -41.00
CA GLY A 337 -14.66 11.34 -42.20
C GLY A 337 -14.86 12.85 -42.01
N GLU A 338 -15.53 13.28 -40.94
CA GLU A 338 -15.71 14.70 -40.64
C GLU A 338 -14.39 15.41 -40.31
N LEU A 339 -13.45 14.72 -39.64
CA LEU A 339 -12.08 15.24 -39.44
C LEU A 339 -11.33 15.43 -40.77
N LYS A 340 -11.51 14.52 -41.72
CA LYS A 340 -10.95 14.63 -43.08
C LYS A 340 -11.58 15.79 -43.85
N ASP A 341 -12.88 16.04 -43.67
CA ASP A 341 -13.57 17.18 -44.30
C ASP A 341 -13.15 18.51 -43.67
N LEU A 342 -12.90 18.55 -42.35
CA LEU A 342 -12.25 19.69 -41.68
C LEU A 342 -10.85 19.94 -42.26
N ALA A 343 -10.01 18.90 -42.35
CA ALA A 343 -8.66 18.99 -42.90
C ALA A 343 -8.69 19.57 -44.33
N ALA A 344 -9.62 19.10 -45.17
CA ALA A 344 -9.80 19.63 -46.52
C ALA A 344 -10.16 21.13 -46.53
N LYS A 345 -11.11 21.58 -45.69
CA LYS A 345 -11.49 23.00 -45.57
C LYS A 345 -10.35 23.89 -45.08
N VAL A 346 -9.54 23.40 -44.14
CA VAL A 346 -8.37 24.14 -43.63
C VAL A 346 -7.29 24.24 -44.70
N CYS A 347 -6.99 23.14 -45.40
CA CYS A 347 -6.04 23.11 -46.52
C CYS A 347 -6.45 23.98 -47.71
N ASP A 348 -7.76 24.21 -47.92
CA ASP A 348 -8.28 25.06 -48.99
C ASP A 348 -7.89 26.54 -48.83
N GLY A 349 -7.75 27.00 -47.58
CA GLY A 349 -7.23 28.34 -47.23
C GLY A 349 -8.25 29.47 -47.31
N GLU A 350 -7.85 30.65 -46.82
CA GLU A 350 -8.73 31.83 -46.74
C GLU A 350 -9.13 32.36 -48.12
N LYS A 351 -8.18 32.40 -49.06
CA LYS A 351 -8.36 32.97 -50.41
C LYS A 351 -9.46 32.27 -51.22
N ASN A 352 -9.63 30.96 -51.01
CA ASN A 352 -10.62 30.14 -51.72
C ASN A 352 -12.01 30.16 -51.05
N GLY A 353 -12.13 30.83 -49.90
CA GLY A 353 -13.41 31.12 -49.25
C GLY A 353 -13.97 29.98 -48.40
N ALA A 354 -13.33 28.81 -48.33
CA ALA A 354 -13.72 27.74 -47.41
C ALA A 354 -13.69 28.18 -45.93
N TRP A 355 -12.78 29.11 -45.58
CA TRP A 355 -12.66 29.60 -44.21
C TRP A 355 -13.85 30.45 -43.73
N LYS A 356 -14.77 30.84 -44.62
CA LYS A 356 -16.06 31.45 -44.24
C LYS A 356 -16.88 30.56 -43.30
N ALA A 357 -16.68 29.24 -43.35
CA ALA A 357 -17.28 28.30 -42.41
C ALA A 357 -16.81 28.49 -40.96
N PHE A 358 -15.67 29.15 -40.74
CA PHE A 358 -15.08 29.40 -39.41
C PHE A 358 -15.30 30.82 -38.89
N GLU A 359 -15.79 31.76 -39.71
CA GLU A 359 -16.02 33.17 -39.30
C GLU A 359 -17.02 33.31 -38.14
N GLY A 360 -17.95 32.37 -38.00
CA GLY A 360 -18.91 32.33 -36.89
C GLY A 360 -18.39 31.67 -35.61
N ILE A 361 -17.13 31.25 -35.56
CA ILE A 361 -16.53 30.54 -34.43
C ILE A 361 -15.49 31.45 -33.77
N GLU A 362 -15.66 31.70 -32.48
CA GLU A 362 -14.79 32.60 -31.71
C GLU A 362 -13.34 32.10 -31.72
N GLY A 363 -12.40 33.00 -32.06
CA GLY A 363 -10.96 32.70 -32.14
C GLY A 363 -10.51 31.86 -33.35
N ALA A 364 -11.39 31.16 -34.07
CA ALA A 364 -11.02 30.22 -35.14
C ALA A 364 -10.21 30.88 -36.27
N MET A 365 -10.62 32.08 -36.71
CA MET A 365 -9.91 32.82 -37.76
C MET A 365 -8.53 33.33 -37.32
N GLU A 366 -8.33 33.57 -36.02
CA GLU A 366 -7.02 33.97 -35.47
C GLU A 366 -6.08 32.75 -35.38
N GLU A 367 -6.58 31.62 -34.87
CA GLU A 367 -5.84 30.35 -34.82
C GLU A 367 -5.42 29.86 -36.22
N LEU A 368 -6.31 29.98 -37.22
CA LEU A 368 -6.01 29.62 -38.61
C LEU A 368 -4.96 30.55 -39.25
N ARG A 369 -5.14 31.88 -39.15
CA ARG A 369 -4.17 32.86 -39.69
C ARG A 369 -2.83 32.84 -38.95
N GLY A 370 -2.82 32.46 -37.68
CA GLY A 370 -1.61 32.28 -36.87
C GLY A 370 -0.84 30.98 -37.14
N ARG A 371 -1.41 30.04 -37.91
CA ARG A 371 -0.84 28.68 -38.08
C ARG A 371 -0.74 28.25 -39.56
N PRO A 372 0.32 28.65 -40.29
CA PRO A 372 0.58 28.22 -41.67
C PRO A 372 0.52 26.70 -41.90
N GLU A 373 0.83 25.91 -40.85
CA GLU A 373 0.88 24.45 -40.92
C GLU A 373 -0.43 23.75 -40.55
N GLY A 374 -1.56 24.47 -40.43
CA GLY A 374 -2.86 23.86 -40.06
C GLY A 374 -3.30 22.73 -41.00
N CYS A 375 -2.98 22.85 -42.29
CA CYS A 375 -3.21 21.80 -43.28
C CYS A 375 -2.37 20.54 -43.04
N LEU A 376 -1.08 20.72 -42.74
CA LEU A 376 -0.14 19.66 -42.36
C LEU A 376 -0.68 18.89 -41.16
N ASP A 377 -1.01 19.63 -40.11
CA ASP A 377 -1.38 19.06 -38.82
C ASP A 377 -2.61 18.15 -38.96
N LEU A 378 -3.70 18.68 -39.52
CA LEU A 378 -4.95 17.93 -39.70
C LEU A 378 -4.81 16.79 -40.71
N SER A 379 -4.03 16.97 -41.78
CA SER A 379 -3.74 15.89 -42.75
C SER A 379 -2.98 14.74 -42.08
N PHE A 380 -1.97 15.03 -41.26
CA PHE A 380 -1.24 14.02 -40.51
C PHE A 380 -2.15 13.29 -39.51
N MET A 381 -3.01 14.01 -38.79
CA MET A 381 -3.96 13.44 -37.83
C MET A 381 -4.95 12.47 -38.50
N VAL A 382 -5.50 12.83 -39.66
CA VAL A 382 -6.36 11.95 -40.48
C VAL A 382 -5.60 10.71 -40.93
N THR A 383 -4.41 10.88 -41.49
CA THR A 383 -3.57 9.78 -41.97
C THR A 383 -3.14 8.84 -40.83
N LEU A 384 -2.82 9.37 -39.65
CA LEU A 384 -2.46 8.58 -38.48
C LEU A 384 -3.62 7.71 -37.99
N LEU A 385 -4.82 8.28 -37.82
CA LEU A 385 -6.01 7.53 -37.39
C LEU A 385 -6.51 6.54 -38.45
N HIS A 386 -6.61 6.97 -39.71
CA HIS A 386 -7.21 6.17 -40.79
C HIS A 386 -6.22 5.14 -41.37
N THR A 387 -5.03 5.58 -41.77
CA THR A 387 -4.04 4.75 -42.49
C THR A 387 -3.06 4.07 -41.52
N GLY A 388 -2.63 4.78 -40.47
CA GLY A 388 -1.73 4.25 -39.44
C GLY A 388 -2.41 3.19 -38.57
N TYR A 389 -3.45 3.61 -37.84
CA TYR A 389 -4.19 2.75 -36.90
C TYR A 389 -5.35 1.95 -37.53
N GLU A 390 -5.58 2.08 -38.83
CA GLU A 390 -6.53 1.27 -39.62
C GLU A 390 -8.01 1.44 -39.19
N MET A 391 -8.37 2.62 -38.68
CA MET A 391 -9.75 2.95 -38.35
C MET A 391 -10.53 3.38 -39.61
N GLY A 392 -11.72 2.81 -39.83
CA GLY A 392 -12.58 3.22 -40.95
C GLY A 392 -13.05 4.68 -40.83
N LEU A 393 -13.32 5.36 -41.95
CA LEU A 393 -13.75 6.76 -41.94
C LEU A 393 -15.04 7.00 -41.13
N ASN A 394 -15.93 6.01 -41.07
CA ASN A 394 -17.17 6.06 -40.28
C ASN A 394 -16.95 5.74 -38.79
N ARG A 395 -15.70 5.52 -38.32
CA ARG A 395 -15.40 5.30 -36.91
C ARG A 395 -15.58 6.61 -36.17
N GLU A 396 -16.49 6.61 -35.21
CA GLU A 396 -16.66 7.70 -34.26
C GLU A 396 -15.48 7.73 -33.28
N VAL A 397 -14.98 8.94 -33.04
CA VAL A 397 -13.92 9.30 -32.10
C VAL A 397 -14.39 10.49 -31.26
N LYS A 398 -13.92 10.57 -30.02
CA LYS A 398 -14.33 11.57 -29.04
C LYS A 398 -13.16 12.45 -28.65
N ILE A 399 -13.32 13.77 -28.77
CA ILE A 399 -12.41 14.74 -28.17
C ILE A 399 -13.05 15.23 -26.86
N ALA A 400 -12.23 15.34 -25.83
CA ALA A 400 -12.62 16.03 -24.62
C ALA A 400 -11.37 16.63 -23.98
N LYS A 401 -11.53 17.82 -23.40
CA LYS A 401 -10.53 18.40 -22.51
C LYS A 401 -10.78 18.00 -21.06
N LYS A 402 -12.04 17.77 -20.70
CA LYS A 402 -12.46 17.39 -19.35
C LYS A 402 -13.51 16.28 -19.37
N ILE A 403 -13.49 15.41 -18.35
CA ILE A 403 -14.61 14.52 -18.03
C ILE A 403 -14.97 14.74 -16.55
N GLY A 404 -16.27 14.92 -16.26
CA GLY A 404 -16.74 15.21 -14.90
C GLY A 404 -16.17 16.50 -14.29
N GLY A 405 -15.69 17.44 -15.11
CA GLY A 405 -15.03 18.69 -14.65
C GLY A 405 -13.51 18.59 -14.45
N ASN A 406 -12.91 17.41 -14.59
CA ASN A 406 -11.49 17.15 -14.38
C ASN A 406 -10.75 17.04 -15.73
N GLU A 407 -9.56 17.62 -15.84
CA GLU A 407 -8.71 17.61 -17.03
C GLU A 407 -8.34 16.18 -17.46
N LEU A 408 -8.34 15.97 -18.78
CA LEU A 408 -7.89 14.74 -19.41
C LEU A 408 -6.40 14.81 -19.74
N GLY A 409 -5.73 13.69 -19.52
CA GLY A 409 -4.31 13.52 -19.74
C GLY A 409 -3.80 12.36 -18.91
N TRP A 410 -2.48 12.16 -18.88
CA TRP A 410 -1.88 11.12 -18.06
C TRP A 410 -1.89 11.45 -16.55
N CYS A 411 -2.03 12.70 -16.14
CA CYS A 411 -1.78 13.16 -14.77
C CYS A 411 -2.64 12.52 -13.66
N LEU A 412 -3.90 12.13 -13.92
CA LEU A 412 -4.75 11.49 -12.90
C LEU A 412 -4.45 9.99 -12.74
N GLY A 413 -4.00 9.32 -13.81
CA GLY A 413 -3.58 7.91 -13.79
C GLY A 413 -2.10 7.71 -13.44
N ALA A 414 -1.26 8.72 -13.72
CA ALA A 414 0.14 8.83 -13.29
C ALA A 414 0.33 9.65 -12.02
N ARG A 415 -0.74 10.21 -11.44
CA ARG A 415 -1.08 9.89 -10.05
C ARG A 415 -1.40 8.40 -9.98
N ASP A 416 -0.40 7.60 -10.33
CA ASP A 416 0.16 6.67 -9.41
C ASP A 416 -1.00 5.90 -8.74
N TRP A 417 -1.63 5.04 -9.55
CA TRP A 417 -2.16 3.75 -9.11
C TRP A 417 -1.07 2.92 -8.44
N ARG A 418 0.16 3.27 -8.84
CA ARG A 418 1.29 3.36 -7.97
C ARG A 418 0.96 4.12 -6.64
N ASP A 419 1.34 5.35 -6.28
CA ASP A 419 1.09 6.02 -4.96
C ASP A 419 -0.25 5.69 -4.26
N SER A 420 -0.20 5.69 -2.94
CA SER A 420 -1.22 5.12 -2.09
C SER A 420 -2.62 5.75 -2.24
N TYR A 421 -3.46 5.13 -3.07
CA TYR A 421 -4.73 4.63 -2.51
C TYR A 421 -4.40 3.89 -1.21
N PRO A 422 -5.21 3.89 -0.14
CA PRO A 422 -4.92 3.06 1.04
C PRO A 422 -4.52 1.62 0.65
N GLY A 423 -3.21 1.34 0.78
CA GLY A 423 -2.51 0.27 0.04
C GLY A 423 -2.31 0.52 -1.48
N SER A 424 -1.34 1.34 -1.89
CA SER A 424 -0.60 1.29 -3.17
C SER A 424 0.70 2.12 -3.09
N THR A 425 1.65 1.99 -4.02
CA THR A 425 2.92 2.76 -4.04
C THR A 425 3.47 2.87 -5.47
N HIS A 426 4.02 4.00 -5.97
CA HIS A 426 5.27 4.02 -6.77
C HIS A 426 5.52 3.23 -8.06
N HIS A 427 5.45 1.94 -7.82
CA HIS A 427 5.84 0.77 -8.57
C HIS A 427 4.59 -0.04 -9.01
N GLY A 428 3.40 0.20 -8.42
CA GLY A 428 2.11 -0.34 -8.87
C GLY A 428 1.03 -0.35 -7.78
N GLN A 429 -0.03 -1.13 -8.02
CA GLN A 429 -0.72 -1.78 -6.90
C GLN A 429 0.37 -2.37 -6.00
N PRO A 430 0.32 -2.18 -4.68
CA PRO A 430 1.43 -2.60 -3.84
C PRO A 430 1.46 -4.13 -3.86
N MET A 431 2.63 -4.71 -3.63
CA MET A 431 2.75 -6.16 -3.52
C MET A 431 1.84 -6.72 -2.42
N GLU A 432 1.55 -5.93 -1.39
CA GLU A 432 0.63 -6.26 -0.31
C GLU A 432 -0.16 -5.00 0.14
N LYS A 433 -1.48 -5.13 0.33
CA LYS A 433 -2.32 -4.13 1.01
C LYS A 433 -2.66 -4.63 2.40
N ILE A 434 -2.18 -3.95 3.44
CA ILE A 434 -2.38 -4.37 4.83
C ILE A 434 -3.34 -3.39 5.49
N SER A 435 -4.55 -3.86 5.80
CA SER A 435 -5.47 -3.09 6.63
C SER A 435 -4.92 -3.03 8.06
N MET A 436 -4.60 -1.81 8.52
CA MET A 436 -3.97 -1.62 9.82
C MET A 436 -4.97 -1.75 10.97
N GLY A 437 -6.19 -1.25 10.76
CA GLY A 437 -7.33 -1.32 11.68
C GLY A 437 -8.36 -0.23 11.36
N GLN A 438 -9.39 -0.08 12.19
CA GLN A 438 -10.26 1.10 12.23
C GLN A 438 -10.15 1.74 13.61
N THR A 439 -10.09 3.08 13.65
CA THR A 439 -10.02 3.84 14.90
C THR A 439 -11.36 4.51 15.20
N GLN A 440 -11.65 4.72 16.49
CA GLN A 440 -12.78 5.53 16.98
C GLN A 440 -12.30 6.74 17.78
N LEU A 441 -11.01 7.09 17.71
CA LEU A 441 -10.48 8.32 18.28
C LEU A 441 -11.13 9.53 17.59
N PRO A 442 -11.57 10.57 18.33
CA PRO A 442 -12.04 11.82 17.73
C PRO A 442 -10.94 12.45 16.88
N LEU A 443 -11.32 13.08 15.76
CA LEU A 443 -10.36 13.69 14.84
C LEU A 443 -9.47 14.75 15.53
N GLU A 444 -10.01 15.48 16.50
CA GLU A 444 -9.30 16.45 17.33
C GLU A 444 -8.12 15.80 18.09
N VAL A 445 -8.32 14.62 18.68
CA VAL A 445 -7.30 13.86 19.43
C VAL A 445 -6.22 13.29 18.49
N ILE A 446 -6.60 12.97 17.25
CA ILE A 446 -5.66 12.54 16.21
C ILE A 446 -4.77 13.70 15.76
N LEU A 447 -5.34 14.90 15.60
CA LEU A 447 -4.62 16.10 15.20
C LEU A 447 -3.65 16.61 16.29
N GLU A 448 -4.03 16.57 17.58
CA GLU A 448 -3.10 16.88 18.68
C GLU A 448 -1.90 15.94 18.71
N TYR A 449 -2.10 14.63 18.51
CA TYR A 449 -0.99 13.68 18.49
C TYR A 449 -0.07 13.90 17.27
N LEU A 450 -0.64 14.17 16.09
CA LEU A 450 0.14 14.52 14.89
C LEU A 450 1.03 15.76 15.11
N ASP A 451 0.49 16.83 15.70
CA ASP A 451 1.26 18.06 15.93
C ASP A 451 2.36 17.85 16.99
N SER A 452 2.17 16.91 17.93
CA SER A 452 3.24 16.47 18.84
C SER A 452 4.40 15.76 18.10
N LEU A 453 4.09 14.85 17.17
CA LEU A 453 5.09 14.13 16.36
C LEU A 453 5.86 15.06 15.42
N ARG A 454 5.27 16.20 15.04
CA ARG A 454 5.89 17.22 14.19
C ARG A 454 7.18 17.83 14.79
N THR A 455 7.34 17.74 16.10
CA THR A 455 8.58 18.15 16.82
C THR A 455 9.64 17.04 16.88
N VAL A 456 9.27 15.80 16.54
CA VAL A 456 10.12 14.60 16.61
C VAL A 456 10.61 14.17 15.21
N TYR A 457 9.80 14.36 14.17
CA TYR A 457 10.14 14.06 12.78
C TYR A 457 10.32 15.37 12.00
N THR A 458 11.56 15.85 11.96
CA THR A 458 11.98 17.11 11.31
C THR A 458 12.92 16.83 10.13
N MET A 459 13.17 17.82 9.27
CA MET A 459 14.15 17.67 8.17
C MET A 459 15.56 17.46 8.74
N GLU A 460 15.87 18.12 9.85
CA GLU A 460 17.15 18.04 10.55
C GLU A 460 17.39 16.69 11.25
N SER A 461 16.31 15.95 11.57
CA SER A 461 16.35 14.66 12.25
C SER A 461 16.08 13.46 11.33
N TYR A 462 15.91 13.65 10.03
CA TYR A 462 15.59 12.58 9.09
C TYR A 462 16.81 11.69 8.81
N ASP A 463 16.67 10.38 9.07
CA ASP A 463 17.70 9.37 8.82
C ASP A 463 17.12 8.22 7.99
N LEU A 464 17.77 7.87 6.88
CA LEU A 464 17.30 6.89 5.91
C LEU A 464 17.10 5.48 6.51
N PHE A 465 17.78 5.14 7.60
CA PHE A 465 17.76 3.81 8.20
C PHE A 465 16.93 3.73 9.48
N LEU A 466 16.95 4.78 10.32
CA LEU A 466 16.42 4.73 11.69
C LEU A 466 15.33 5.77 11.98
N HIS A 467 15.19 6.82 11.16
CA HIS A 467 14.26 7.93 11.42
C HIS A 467 13.61 8.43 10.12
N ASN A 468 12.99 7.50 9.39
CA ASN A 468 12.40 7.70 8.07
C ASN A 468 10.86 7.58 8.07
N CYS A 469 10.27 7.60 6.88
CA CYS A 469 8.82 7.51 6.64
C CYS A 469 8.18 6.22 7.19
N ASN A 470 8.93 5.10 7.25
CA ASN A 470 8.45 3.84 7.81
C ASN A 470 8.38 3.90 9.34
N ASN A 471 9.34 4.56 10.01
CA ASN A 471 9.30 4.77 11.46
C ASN A 471 8.14 5.71 11.85
N PHE A 472 7.97 6.83 11.14
CA PHE A 472 6.80 7.71 11.33
C PHE A 472 5.47 6.95 11.15
N SER A 473 5.36 6.17 10.06
CA SER A 473 4.15 5.41 9.76
C SER A 473 3.88 4.30 10.78
N ASN A 474 4.93 3.71 11.35
CA ASN A 474 4.85 2.74 12.44
C ASN A 474 4.22 3.36 13.69
N ASP A 475 4.74 4.51 14.13
CA ASP A 475 4.37 5.12 15.40
C ASP A 475 2.98 5.77 15.31
N PHE A 476 2.66 6.36 14.15
CA PHE A 476 1.31 6.87 13.91
C PHE A 476 0.26 5.74 13.78
N ALA A 477 0.61 4.58 13.17
CA ALA A 477 -0.26 3.40 13.19
C ALA A 477 -0.42 2.81 14.59
N MET A 478 0.65 2.74 15.39
CA MET A 478 0.60 2.33 16.80
C MET A 478 -0.38 3.19 17.60
N PHE A 479 -0.39 4.51 17.40
CA PHE A 479 -1.33 5.39 18.07
C PHE A 479 -2.78 5.21 17.59
N LEU A 480 -3.01 5.21 16.26
CA LEU A 480 -4.37 5.16 15.71
C LEU A 480 -5.09 3.83 15.98
N VAL A 481 -4.38 2.71 15.88
CA VAL A 481 -4.97 1.36 15.88
C VAL A 481 -4.26 0.36 16.80
N GLY A 482 -3.29 0.79 17.61
CA GLY A 482 -2.61 -0.08 18.57
C GLY A 482 -1.59 -1.06 17.98
N LYS A 483 -1.26 -0.95 16.68
CA LYS A 483 -0.26 -1.78 16.01
C LYS A 483 0.59 -0.97 15.01
N GLY A 484 1.89 -1.24 15.00
CA GLY A 484 2.85 -0.67 14.05
C GLY A 484 2.77 -1.31 12.65
N ILE A 485 3.43 -0.71 11.67
CA ILE A 485 3.54 -1.30 10.32
C ILE A 485 4.49 -2.52 10.37
N PRO A 486 4.35 -3.51 9.47
CA PRO A 486 5.08 -4.78 9.59
C PRO A 486 6.60 -4.64 9.72
N ASP A 487 7.18 -5.46 10.59
CA ASP A 487 8.60 -5.41 10.94
C ASP A 487 9.54 -5.52 9.73
N HIS A 488 9.17 -6.28 8.69
CA HIS A 488 9.96 -6.41 7.47
C HIS A 488 10.03 -5.12 6.63
N ILE A 489 9.17 -4.13 6.90
CA ILE A 489 9.16 -2.80 6.28
C ILE A 489 9.95 -1.80 7.14
N THR A 490 9.79 -1.84 8.46
CA THR A 490 10.55 -0.98 9.39
C THR A 490 12.02 -1.39 9.51
N SER A 491 12.34 -2.69 9.45
CA SER A 491 13.71 -3.24 9.45
C SER A 491 14.30 -3.47 8.05
N LEU A 492 13.61 -3.03 6.99
CA LEU A 492 14.13 -3.11 5.61
C LEU A 492 15.49 -2.42 5.43
N PRO A 493 15.75 -1.21 6.01
CA PRO A 493 17.04 -0.54 5.86
C PRO A 493 18.18 -1.31 6.54
N GLU A 494 17.93 -1.85 7.74
CA GLU A 494 18.84 -2.74 8.44
C GLU A 494 19.09 -4.00 7.60
N THR A 495 18.05 -4.62 7.05
CA THR A 495 18.16 -5.80 6.17
C THR A 495 19.02 -5.56 4.92
N VAL A 496 19.02 -4.35 4.34
CA VAL A 496 19.91 -3.97 3.23
C VAL A 496 21.36 -3.78 3.70
N LEU A 497 21.57 -3.07 4.82
CA LEU A 497 22.85 -2.94 5.50
C LEU A 497 23.39 -4.28 6.03
N ASN A 498 22.56 -5.31 6.06
CA ASN A 498 22.94 -6.66 6.46
C ASN A 498 23.61 -7.47 5.33
N THR A 499 23.76 -6.90 4.13
CA THR A 499 24.32 -7.54 2.93
C THR A 499 25.71 -7.01 2.53
N PRO A 500 26.57 -7.80 1.85
CA PRO A 500 27.92 -7.34 1.46
C PRO A 500 27.93 -6.05 0.64
N PHE A 501 26.93 -5.93 -0.22
CA PHE A 501 26.78 -4.83 -1.15
C PHE A 501 26.27 -3.56 -0.46
N GLY A 502 25.27 -3.67 0.42
CA GLY A 502 24.79 -2.55 1.23
C GLY A 502 25.86 -2.00 2.18
N GLN A 503 26.70 -2.88 2.73
CA GLN A 503 27.82 -2.54 3.62
C GLN A 503 28.92 -1.76 2.89
N MET A 504 29.19 -2.13 1.63
CA MET A 504 30.13 -1.43 0.77
C MET A 504 29.59 -0.09 0.25
N LEU A 505 28.26 0.05 0.13
CA LEU A 505 27.58 1.28 -0.29
C LEU A 505 27.25 2.25 0.86
N ARG A 506 27.16 1.79 2.12
CA ARG A 506 26.84 2.60 3.31
C ARG A 506 27.58 3.95 3.33
N PRO A 507 28.91 4.04 3.08
CA PRO A 507 29.63 5.33 3.10
C PRO A 507 29.24 6.29 1.97
N GLN A 508 28.83 5.77 0.80
CA GLN A 508 28.38 6.59 -0.34
C GLN A 508 26.94 7.06 -0.15
N LEU A 509 26.07 6.22 0.42
CA LEU A 509 24.71 6.58 0.81
C LEU A 509 24.72 7.67 1.89
N ASP A 510 25.51 7.48 2.96
CA ASP A 510 25.70 8.46 4.04
C ASP A 510 26.30 9.79 3.52
N GLN A 511 27.13 9.74 2.47
CA GLN A 511 27.71 10.94 1.86
C GLN A 511 26.74 11.66 0.91
N ALA A 512 25.85 10.95 0.23
CA ALA A 512 24.77 11.52 -0.58
C ALA A 512 23.70 12.20 0.31
N MET A 513 23.40 11.62 1.48
CA MET A 513 22.46 12.18 2.47
C MET A 513 22.88 13.55 3.02
N ARG A 514 24.19 13.86 3.08
CA ARG A 514 24.72 15.14 3.60
C ARG A 514 24.34 16.39 2.80
N GLY A 515 23.80 16.23 1.59
CA GLY A 515 23.24 17.34 0.82
C GLY A 515 21.87 17.80 1.33
N VAL A 516 21.18 16.97 2.11
CA VAL A 516 19.76 17.13 2.49
C VAL A 516 19.60 17.53 3.97
N THR A 517 20.52 17.12 4.85
CA THR A 517 20.42 17.38 6.30
C THR A 517 21.63 18.19 6.81
N GLN A 518 21.37 19.39 7.36
CA GLN A 518 22.40 20.22 8.01
C GLN A 518 22.32 20.15 9.54
N ALA A 519 22.85 19.06 10.12
CA ALA A 519 23.15 18.99 11.55
C ALA A 519 24.59 18.46 11.77
N PRO A 520 25.40 19.02 12.70
CA PRO A 520 26.79 18.61 12.87
C PRO A 520 26.93 17.34 13.70
N VAL A 521 27.83 16.44 13.29
CA VAL A 521 28.25 15.28 14.10
C VAL A 521 29.23 15.73 15.20
N PRO A 522 28.95 15.52 16.50
CA PRO A 522 29.91 15.79 17.57
C PRO A 522 31.06 14.76 17.57
N PRO A 523 32.34 15.16 17.66
CA PRO A 523 33.45 14.22 17.69
C PRO A 523 33.55 13.48 19.03
N SER A 524 33.92 12.20 18.99
CA SER A 524 34.28 11.42 20.17
C SER A 524 35.79 11.49 20.44
N ASN A 525 36.20 11.80 21.68
CA ASN A 525 37.47 11.30 22.21
C ASN A 525 37.57 11.24 23.75
N ILE A 526 38.28 10.20 24.16
CA ILE A 526 38.43 9.53 25.47
C ILE A 526 39.30 10.33 26.50
N PRO A 527 39.24 10.03 27.82
CA PRO A 527 39.63 10.97 28.90
C PRO A 527 41.00 10.67 29.54
N ASN A 528 41.38 11.42 30.58
CA ASN A 528 42.41 11.00 31.54
C ASN A 528 42.31 11.70 32.92
N GLY A 529 42.59 11.00 34.02
CA GLY A 529 42.95 11.61 35.32
C GLY A 529 42.01 11.38 36.52
N GLN A 530 42.49 10.60 37.50
CA GLN A 530 41.92 10.39 38.85
C GLN A 530 42.28 11.56 39.83
N PRO A 531 42.11 11.45 41.17
CA PRO A 531 40.90 11.28 42.00
C PRO A 531 40.80 12.30 43.18
N ARG A 532 39.67 12.35 43.91
CA ARG A 532 39.55 12.41 45.41
C ARG A 532 38.26 13.11 45.89
N GLY A 533 37.71 12.62 47.01
CA GLY A 533 37.22 13.49 48.09
C GLY A 533 35.73 13.41 48.47
N ALA A 534 35.47 12.95 49.71
CA ALA A 534 34.36 13.29 50.63
C ALA A 534 32.94 13.60 50.05
N ARG A 535 31.91 12.75 50.29
CA ARG A 535 31.15 12.48 51.54
C ARG A 535 30.02 13.48 51.85
N THR A 536 28.93 12.93 52.41
CA THR A 536 27.68 13.56 52.90
C THR A 536 26.79 14.11 51.77
N GLY A 537 25.46 13.90 51.73
CA GLY A 537 24.48 13.22 52.61
C GLY A 537 23.07 13.73 52.21
N VAL A 538 21.91 13.14 52.50
CA VAL A 538 21.44 11.98 53.29
C VAL A 538 20.04 11.58 52.75
N SER A 539 19.73 10.27 52.71
CA SER A 539 18.41 9.53 52.78
C SER A 539 17.09 10.10 52.18
N ALA A 540 16.08 9.31 51.82
CA ALA A 540 15.72 7.90 52.09
C ALA A 540 15.14 7.23 50.82
N ASN A 541 15.39 5.95 50.49
CA ASN A 541 14.83 4.71 51.07
C ASN A 541 13.27 4.66 51.07
N GLN A 542 12.59 3.58 50.62
CA GLN A 542 13.04 2.32 50.01
C GLN A 542 11.88 1.58 49.28
N SER A 543 12.23 0.61 48.41
CA SER A 543 11.40 -0.31 47.61
C SER A 543 10.74 -1.45 48.47
N PRO A 544 10.19 -2.60 47.96
CA PRO A 544 10.03 -3.10 46.57
C PRO A 544 8.72 -3.88 46.19
N ALA A 545 8.51 -4.08 44.88
CA ALA A 545 7.97 -5.29 44.19
C ALA A 545 7.74 -4.93 42.69
N GLN A 546 8.60 -5.33 41.75
CA GLN A 546 8.55 -6.57 40.95
C GLN A 546 7.35 -6.68 39.98
N GLU A 547 7.60 -6.35 38.71
CA GLU A 547 7.02 -7.03 37.53
C GLU A 547 8.01 -6.91 36.35
N ALA A 548 7.98 -7.85 35.40
CA ALA A 548 9.13 -8.15 34.53
C ALA A 548 9.17 -7.34 33.22
N THR A 549 10.37 -6.85 32.86
CA THR A 549 10.62 -6.06 31.64
C THR A 549 11.47 -6.84 30.63
N HIS A 550 11.04 -6.89 29.37
CA HIS A 550 11.87 -7.37 28.26
C HIS A 550 13.06 -6.41 28.04
N VAL A 551 14.28 -6.93 28.01
CA VAL A 551 15.51 -6.10 27.93
C VAL A 551 16.01 -6.04 26.47
N PRO A 552 16.32 -4.86 25.90
CA PRO A 552 16.92 -4.75 24.57
C PRO A 552 18.34 -5.36 24.56
N GLY A 553 18.74 -5.96 23.43
CA GLY A 553 19.98 -6.72 23.32
C GLY A 553 21.25 -5.91 23.65
N ILE A 554 22.05 -6.40 24.60
CA ILE A 554 23.27 -5.72 25.10
C ILE A 554 24.52 -6.40 24.54
N VAL A 555 25.43 -5.62 23.94
CA VAL A 555 26.80 -6.08 23.64
C VAL A 555 27.66 -6.01 24.90
N TYR A 556 28.02 -7.18 25.45
CA TYR A 556 28.82 -7.28 26.66
C TYR A 556 30.31 -7.05 26.37
N LYS A 557 30.99 -6.25 27.20
CA LYS A 557 32.40 -5.88 27.02
C LYS A 557 33.27 -6.32 28.22
N PRO A 558 33.59 -7.63 28.35
CA PRO A 558 34.38 -8.13 29.46
C PRO A 558 35.87 -7.76 29.30
N THR A 559 36.48 -7.30 30.40
CA THR A 559 37.93 -7.00 30.46
C THR A 559 38.72 -8.06 31.19
N LYS A 560 38.04 -8.94 31.95
CA LYS A 560 38.64 -10.05 32.69
C LYS A 560 38.11 -11.40 32.20
N ILE A 561 38.99 -12.41 32.21
CA ILE A 561 38.67 -13.79 31.83
C ILE A 561 37.41 -14.32 32.56
N THR A 562 37.29 -14.06 33.86
CA THR A 562 36.15 -14.51 34.67
C THR A 562 34.81 -13.92 34.24
N GLN A 563 34.77 -12.71 33.66
CA GLN A 563 33.54 -12.10 33.14
C GLN A 563 33.13 -12.76 31.82
N LEU A 564 34.09 -13.06 30.95
CA LEU A 564 33.83 -13.78 29.70
C LEU A 564 33.29 -15.19 29.98
N ASP A 565 33.90 -15.91 30.93
CA ASP A 565 33.45 -17.25 31.33
C ASP A 565 32.03 -17.21 31.93
N GLN A 566 31.62 -16.14 32.63
CA GLN A 566 30.24 -15.96 33.12
C GLN A 566 29.22 -15.78 31.98
N LEU A 567 29.54 -14.94 31.00
CA LEU A 567 28.66 -14.67 29.86
C LEU A 567 28.45 -15.94 29.02
N LEU A 568 29.52 -16.69 28.72
CA LEU A 568 29.41 -17.96 28.00
C LEU A 568 28.59 -19.01 28.78
N ASN A 569 28.65 -19.01 30.12
CA ASN A 569 27.78 -19.88 30.93
C ASN A 569 26.30 -19.47 30.85
N SER A 570 25.97 -18.16 30.82
CA SER A 570 24.58 -17.71 30.64
C SER A 570 23.97 -18.08 29.27
N ALA A 571 24.81 -18.28 28.25
CA ALA A 571 24.38 -18.61 26.89
C ALA A 571 24.15 -20.12 26.66
N LYS A 572 24.37 -20.99 27.66
CA LYS A 572 24.33 -22.45 27.51
C LYS A 572 22.99 -23.03 27.03
N THR A 573 21.87 -22.34 27.27
CA THR A 573 20.55 -22.76 26.78
C THR A 573 20.17 -22.12 25.44
N LYS A 574 21.00 -21.21 24.92
CA LYS A 574 20.77 -20.42 23.70
C LYS A 574 22.00 -20.52 22.80
N CYS A 575 22.50 -19.40 22.29
CA CYS A 575 23.77 -19.30 21.58
C CYS A 575 24.54 -18.03 21.99
N ALA A 576 25.83 -17.98 21.71
CA ALA A 576 26.68 -16.81 21.94
C ALA A 576 27.61 -16.54 20.77
N VAL A 577 28.06 -15.29 20.66
CA VAL A 577 29.07 -14.86 19.71
C VAL A 577 30.12 -14.06 20.46
N ILE A 578 31.40 -14.28 20.17
CA ILE A 578 32.52 -13.45 20.66
C ILE A 578 33.16 -12.73 19.48
N PHE A 579 33.37 -11.43 19.60
CA PHE A 579 34.12 -10.59 18.69
C PHE A 579 35.38 -10.08 19.41
N PHE A 580 36.54 -10.64 19.05
CA PHE A 580 37.84 -10.15 19.48
C PHE A 580 38.32 -8.99 18.59
N THR A 581 38.69 -7.88 19.22
CA THR A 581 38.85 -6.59 18.56
C THR A 581 39.97 -5.73 19.16
N SER A 582 40.21 -4.54 18.62
CA SER A 582 41.10 -3.55 19.21
C SER A 582 40.70 -2.12 18.83
N ALA A 583 40.74 -1.19 19.79
CA ALA A 583 40.48 0.24 19.57
C ALA A 583 41.36 0.89 18.47
N THR A 584 42.55 0.33 18.22
CA THR A 584 43.48 0.78 17.17
C THR A 584 43.40 -0.02 15.86
N CYS A 585 42.43 -0.92 15.70
CA CYS A 585 42.24 -1.73 14.49
C CYS A 585 41.21 -1.09 13.54
N PRO A 586 41.62 -0.51 12.38
CA PRO A 586 40.66 0.10 11.44
C PRO A 586 39.65 -0.90 10.85
N PRO A 587 40.04 -2.13 10.40
CA PRO A 587 39.08 -3.11 9.89
C PRO A 587 38.04 -3.52 10.93
N CYS A 588 38.40 -3.52 12.21
CA CYS A 588 37.48 -3.86 13.29
C CYS A 588 36.34 -2.85 13.42
N LYS A 589 36.64 -1.55 13.27
CA LYS A 589 35.66 -0.47 13.38
C LYS A 589 34.57 -0.54 12.29
N ILE A 590 34.90 -1.06 11.12
CA ILE A 590 33.95 -1.31 10.02
C ILE A 590 32.84 -2.27 10.50
N VAL A 591 33.19 -3.30 11.27
CA VAL A 591 32.25 -4.33 11.73
C VAL A 591 31.58 -3.98 13.06
N TYR A 592 31.87 -2.82 13.66
CA TYR A 592 31.26 -2.41 14.93
C TYR A 592 29.75 -2.16 14.82
N PRO A 593 29.24 -1.35 13.86
CA PRO A 593 27.79 -1.11 13.74
C PRO A 593 27.04 -2.42 13.54
N ALA A 594 27.54 -3.29 12.67
CA ALA A 594 26.93 -4.57 12.35
C ALA A 594 26.82 -5.56 13.49
N TYR A 595 27.87 -5.63 14.32
CA TYR A 595 27.87 -6.51 15.48
C TYR A 595 26.96 -5.99 16.58
N ASP A 596 26.85 -4.67 16.71
CA ASP A 596 25.99 -3.99 17.67
C ASP A 596 24.50 -4.06 17.19
N GLU A 597 24.22 -3.91 15.89
CA GLU A 597 22.92 -4.16 15.20
C GLU A 597 22.48 -5.63 15.35
N LEU A 598 23.37 -6.61 15.09
CA LEU A 598 23.09 -8.03 15.32
C LEU A 598 22.78 -8.35 16.79
N ALA A 599 23.33 -7.60 17.75
CA ALA A 599 23.01 -7.79 19.16
C ALA A 599 21.62 -7.26 19.50
N ALA A 600 21.25 -6.10 18.94
CA ALA A 600 19.90 -5.56 19.07
C ALA A 600 18.86 -6.51 18.44
N ALA A 601 19.09 -6.97 17.20
CA ALA A 601 18.21 -7.90 16.49
C ALA A 601 18.13 -9.31 17.11
N ALA A 602 19.21 -9.80 17.72
CA ALA A 602 19.19 -11.05 18.47
C ALA A 602 18.40 -10.93 19.78
N GLY A 603 18.33 -9.75 20.38
CA GLY A 603 17.60 -9.49 21.63
C GLY A 603 18.08 -10.39 22.77
N ASP A 604 17.18 -11.21 23.32
CA ASP A 604 17.48 -12.20 24.34
C ASP A 604 17.93 -13.56 23.76
N LYS A 605 17.78 -13.79 22.44
CA LYS A 605 17.94 -15.09 21.76
C LYS A 605 19.41 -15.49 21.59
N ALA A 606 20.35 -14.55 21.70
CA ALA A 606 21.79 -14.82 21.72
C ALA A 606 22.55 -13.84 22.62
N VAL A 607 23.72 -14.25 23.13
CA VAL A 607 24.62 -13.40 23.92
C VAL A 607 25.80 -12.94 23.07
N LEU A 608 25.85 -11.66 22.71
CA LEU A 608 26.92 -11.08 21.91
C LEU A 608 27.96 -10.35 22.78
N ILE A 609 29.24 -10.67 22.56
CA ILE A 609 30.35 -10.33 23.46
C ILE A 609 31.50 -9.72 22.67
N LYS A 610 31.92 -8.51 23.01
CA LYS A 610 32.97 -7.75 22.32
C LYS A 610 34.19 -7.57 23.24
N VAL A 611 35.29 -8.21 22.89
CA VAL A 611 36.53 -8.26 23.68
C VAL A 611 37.59 -7.37 23.02
N ASP A 612 37.85 -6.20 23.58
CA ASP A 612 38.94 -5.34 23.11
C ASP A 612 40.28 -5.80 23.69
N LEU A 613 41.17 -6.30 22.84
CA LEU A 613 42.48 -6.83 23.23
C LEU A 613 43.45 -5.76 23.74
N SER A 614 43.16 -4.48 23.50
CA SER A 614 43.95 -3.35 24.04
C SER A 614 43.70 -3.19 25.54
N ASP A 615 42.47 -3.46 25.99
CA ASP A 615 42.06 -3.40 27.40
C ASP A 615 42.05 -4.78 28.11
N ALA A 616 41.95 -5.87 27.33
CA ALA A 616 41.76 -7.24 27.80
C ALA A 616 42.88 -8.21 27.35
N TYR A 617 44.14 -7.76 27.45
CA TYR A 617 45.33 -8.50 26.98
C TYR A 617 45.40 -9.96 27.49
N GLU A 618 45.03 -10.22 28.75
CA GLU A 618 45.01 -11.58 29.33
C GLU A 618 44.05 -12.52 28.60
N ILE A 619 42.91 -12.01 28.11
CA ILE A 619 41.96 -12.78 27.31
C ILE A 619 42.58 -13.11 25.95
N GLY A 620 43.19 -12.12 25.28
CA GLY A 620 43.90 -12.32 24.02
C GLY A 620 45.02 -13.36 24.12
N ALA A 621 45.78 -13.34 25.23
CA ALA A 621 46.83 -14.31 25.52
C ALA A 621 46.28 -15.73 25.80
N LYS A 622 45.23 -15.86 26.64
CA LYS A 622 44.59 -17.15 26.96
C LYS A 622 44.06 -17.85 25.71
N TYR A 623 43.37 -17.11 24.83
CA TYR A 623 42.77 -17.66 23.61
C TYR A 623 43.67 -17.53 22.37
N GLN A 624 44.93 -17.12 22.54
CA GLN A 624 45.94 -16.96 21.49
C GLN A 624 45.50 -16.16 20.25
N ILE A 625 44.70 -15.10 20.45
CA ILE A 625 44.19 -14.27 19.35
C ILE A 625 45.33 -13.40 18.79
N ARG A 626 45.78 -13.70 17.57
CA ARG A 626 46.91 -13.01 16.90
C ARG A 626 46.49 -11.96 15.87
N VAL A 627 45.24 -12.00 15.44
CA VAL A 627 44.69 -11.14 14.37
C VAL A 627 43.34 -10.60 14.84
N THR A 628 43.04 -9.35 14.49
CA THR A 628 41.73 -8.73 14.71
C THR A 628 41.25 -8.07 13.43
N PRO A 629 39.94 -8.12 13.09
CA PRO A 629 38.86 -8.74 13.86
C PRO A 629 38.85 -10.27 13.75
N THR A 630 38.47 -10.94 14.84
CA THR A 630 38.28 -12.40 14.91
C THR A 630 36.95 -12.70 15.62
N PHE A 631 36.18 -13.66 15.10
CA PHE A 631 34.83 -13.98 15.57
C PHE A 631 34.69 -15.47 15.86
N TRP A 632 34.14 -15.81 17.03
CA TRP A 632 33.82 -17.18 17.45
C TRP A 632 32.32 -17.29 17.74
N THR A 633 31.67 -18.39 17.35
CA THR A 633 30.26 -18.67 17.70
C THR A 633 30.17 -19.89 18.61
N PHE A 634 29.14 -19.91 19.45
CA PHE A 634 28.82 -21.00 20.36
C PHE A 634 27.34 -21.34 20.27
N LEU A 635 27.01 -22.62 20.13
CA LEU A 635 25.64 -23.15 20.18
C LEU A 635 25.50 -24.04 21.40
N LYS A 636 24.52 -23.78 22.27
CA LYS A 636 24.24 -24.55 23.49
C LYS A 636 25.46 -24.82 24.40
N GLY A 637 26.42 -23.89 24.39
CA GLY A 637 27.65 -23.94 25.18
C GLY A 637 28.87 -24.58 24.49
N GLU A 638 28.72 -25.19 23.32
CA GLU A 638 29.82 -25.72 22.51
C GLU A 638 30.24 -24.72 21.42
N LYS A 639 31.53 -24.70 21.04
CA LYS A 639 32.04 -23.78 20.01
C LYS A 639 31.72 -24.33 18.62
N GLU A 640 30.92 -23.59 17.86
CA GLU A 640 30.39 -24.01 16.56
C GLU A 640 31.31 -23.57 15.40
N ASN A 641 31.77 -22.32 15.40
CA ASN A 641 32.55 -21.76 14.27
C ASN A 641 33.58 -20.71 14.73
N GLU A 642 34.58 -20.47 13.89
CA GLU A 642 35.61 -19.43 14.04
C GLU A 642 36.05 -18.89 12.67
N TRP A 643 36.13 -17.56 12.54
CA TRP A 643 36.71 -16.91 11.36
C TRP A 643 37.38 -15.58 11.72
N THR A 644 38.14 -15.02 10.77
CA THR A 644 38.87 -13.75 10.92
C THR A 644 38.61 -12.84 9.72
N GLY A 645 38.85 -11.53 9.89
CA GLY A 645 38.71 -10.53 8.83
C GLY A 645 37.40 -9.74 8.89
N ALA A 646 37.43 -8.53 8.32
CA ALA A 646 36.35 -7.55 8.40
C ALA A 646 35.27 -7.79 7.33
N ASN A 647 34.76 -9.02 7.23
CA ASN A 647 33.66 -9.36 6.33
C ASN A 647 32.33 -9.37 7.12
N GLU A 648 31.63 -8.25 7.03
CA GLU A 648 30.41 -7.99 7.78
C GLU A 648 29.23 -8.89 7.36
N SER A 649 29.23 -9.37 6.12
CA SER A 649 28.20 -10.25 5.57
C SER A 649 28.43 -11.71 5.95
N GLN A 650 29.69 -12.14 6.01
CA GLN A 650 30.05 -13.43 6.59
C GLN A 650 29.69 -13.47 8.07
N LEU A 651 29.89 -12.36 8.80
CA LEU A 651 29.42 -12.22 10.17
C LEU A 651 27.89 -12.41 10.25
N ARG A 652 27.11 -11.66 9.48
CA ARG A 652 25.64 -11.70 9.56
C ARG A 652 25.06 -13.03 9.09
N GLY A 653 25.61 -13.63 8.04
CA GLY A 653 25.26 -14.98 7.61
C GLY A 653 25.48 -16.02 8.71
N ASN A 654 26.66 -15.99 9.35
CA ASN A 654 26.99 -16.93 10.43
C ASN A 654 26.13 -16.73 11.68
N VAL A 655 25.85 -15.48 12.07
CA VAL A 655 25.01 -15.19 13.26
C VAL A 655 23.54 -15.50 13.00
N ASN A 656 23.01 -15.20 11.81
CA ASN A 656 21.63 -15.56 11.45
C ASN A 656 21.43 -17.08 11.36
N LEU A 657 22.40 -17.82 10.80
CA LEU A 657 22.37 -19.28 10.80
C LEU A 657 22.39 -19.84 12.23
N LEU A 658 23.26 -19.30 13.11
CA LEU A 658 23.32 -19.68 14.53
C LEU A 658 21.99 -19.42 15.26
N LEU A 659 21.32 -18.29 14.98
CA LEU A 659 20.02 -17.95 15.53
C LEU A 659 18.91 -18.92 15.07
N GLN A 660 18.92 -19.34 13.80
CA GLN A 660 18.00 -20.36 13.27
C GLN A 660 18.24 -21.74 13.88
N MET A 661 19.51 -22.14 14.04
CA MET A 661 19.88 -23.41 14.69
C MET A 661 19.53 -23.42 16.19
N ALA A 662 19.49 -22.25 16.83
CA ALA A 662 19.04 -22.09 18.20
C ALA A 662 17.50 -22.04 18.34
N ASN A 663 16.77 -21.58 17.31
CA ASN A 663 15.33 -21.31 17.35
C ASN A 663 14.62 -21.81 16.04
N PRO A 664 14.29 -23.10 15.92
CA PRO A 664 13.66 -23.65 14.72
C PRO A 664 12.20 -23.22 14.54
N VAL A 665 11.71 -23.24 13.30
CA VAL A 665 10.32 -22.94 12.94
C VAL A 665 9.40 -24.08 13.40
N HIS A 666 8.29 -23.74 14.08
CA HIS A 666 7.34 -24.74 14.58
C HIS A 666 6.67 -25.53 13.43
N PRO A 667 6.66 -26.88 13.47
CA PRO A 667 6.07 -27.76 12.45
C PRO A 667 4.68 -27.37 11.92
N HIS A 668 3.77 -26.87 12.76
CA HIS A 668 2.45 -26.39 12.33
C HIS A 668 2.50 -25.26 11.27
N LYS A 669 3.57 -24.46 11.20
CA LYS A 669 3.75 -23.42 10.16
C LYS A 669 4.00 -24.03 8.75
N HIS A 670 4.28 -25.34 8.64
CA HIS A 670 4.47 -26.05 7.36
C HIS A 670 3.23 -26.79 6.81
N LEU A 671 2.15 -26.89 7.59
CA LEU A 671 0.91 -27.53 7.16
C LEU A 671 0.15 -26.68 6.12
N ARG A 672 -0.78 -27.26 5.36
CA ARG A 672 -1.66 -26.55 4.41
C ARG A 672 -3.10 -26.54 4.93
N ILE A 673 -3.37 -25.64 5.85
CA ILE A 673 -4.58 -25.63 6.70
C ILE A 673 -5.14 -24.20 6.78
N HIS A 674 -5.86 -23.81 5.73
CA HIS A 674 -6.19 -22.41 5.47
C HIS A 674 -7.19 -21.82 6.45
N THR A 675 -7.98 -22.66 7.14
CA THR A 675 -8.90 -22.19 8.18
C THR A 675 -8.12 -21.74 9.41
N LEU A 676 -7.18 -22.58 9.89
CA LEU A 676 -6.48 -22.37 11.16
C LEU A 676 -5.29 -21.41 11.05
N GLN A 677 -4.69 -21.25 9.86
CA GLN A 677 -3.56 -20.33 9.62
C GLN A 677 -3.88 -18.83 9.72
N ARG A 678 -5.10 -18.44 10.09
CA ARG A 678 -5.55 -17.04 10.12
C ARG A 678 -6.12 -16.66 11.50
N PRO A 679 -5.85 -15.44 11.99
CA PRO A 679 -6.49 -14.96 13.22
C PRO A 679 -8.00 -14.87 13.01
N HIS A 680 -8.78 -15.47 13.92
CA HIS A 680 -10.24 -15.45 13.89
C HIS A 680 -10.76 -14.18 14.57
N THR A 681 -10.76 -13.07 13.84
CA THR A 681 -10.98 -11.72 14.37
C THR A 681 -12.44 -11.37 14.71
N LYS A 682 -13.40 -12.25 14.42
CA LYS A 682 -14.83 -12.04 14.72
C LYS A 682 -15.32 -13.10 15.72
N PRO A 683 -15.61 -12.72 16.97
CA PRO A 683 -16.20 -13.64 17.94
C PRO A 683 -17.66 -13.94 17.57
N VAL A 684 -18.16 -15.10 18.01
CA VAL A 684 -19.60 -15.39 18.01
C VAL A 684 -20.25 -14.57 19.10
N VAL A 685 -21.28 -13.79 18.74
CA VAL A 685 -22.05 -12.95 19.66
C VAL A 685 -23.55 -13.24 19.52
N TYR A 686 -24.27 -13.02 20.61
CA TYR A 686 -25.72 -13.15 20.73
C TYR A 686 -26.32 -11.77 21.00
N ASP A 687 -26.47 -10.98 19.94
CA ASP A 687 -26.95 -9.59 19.97
C ASP A 687 -28.49 -9.47 19.93
N LYS A 688 -29.18 -10.52 19.45
CA LYS A 688 -30.63 -10.55 19.30
C LYS A 688 -31.35 -10.09 20.58
N THR A 689 -32.09 -9.01 20.45
CA THR A 689 -32.83 -8.40 21.55
C THR A 689 -34.20 -9.06 21.70
N PRO A 690 -34.59 -9.48 22.91
CA PRO A 690 -35.91 -10.06 23.18
C PRO A 690 -36.99 -8.97 23.24
N PRO A 691 -38.29 -9.32 23.20
CA PRO A 691 -39.36 -8.34 23.38
C PRO A 691 -39.30 -7.71 24.79
N LEU A 692 -38.73 -6.51 24.89
CA LEU A 692 -38.30 -5.91 26.17
C LEU A 692 -39.44 -5.78 27.18
N ASP A 693 -40.64 -5.36 26.77
CA ASP A 693 -41.78 -5.24 27.68
C ASP A 693 -42.23 -6.60 28.26
N LYS A 694 -42.15 -7.67 27.47
CA LYS A 694 -42.43 -9.03 27.95
C LYS A 694 -41.33 -9.58 28.85
N LEU A 695 -40.09 -9.10 28.68
CA LEU A 695 -38.96 -9.45 29.53
C LEU A 695 -39.05 -8.73 30.89
N ILE A 696 -39.34 -7.43 30.88
CA ILE A 696 -39.51 -6.61 32.09
C ILE A 696 -40.73 -7.07 32.90
N ALA A 697 -41.84 -7.44 32.25
CA ALA A 697 -42.99 -8.02 32.93
C ALA A 697 -42.64 -9.32 33.71
N LYS A 698 -41.65 -10.10 33.25
CA LYS A 698 -41.17 -11.31 33.96
C LYS A 698 -40.27 -11.00 35.17
N MET A 699 -39.77 -9.76 35.32
CA MET A 699 -39.01 -9.32 36.50
C MET A 699 -39.93 -8.99 37.69
N GLY A 700 -41.25 -9.03 37.51
CA GLY A 700 -42.23 -8.70 38.55
C GLY A 700 -42.00 -7.29 39.09
N LYS A 701 -41.97 -7.15 40.42
CA LYS A 701 -41.75 -5.86 41.10
C LYS A 701 -40.42 -5.18 40.73
N CYS A 702 -39.39 -5.97 40.39
CA CYS A 702 -38.07 -5.42 40.03
C CYS A 702 -38.08 -4.77 38.64
N GLY A 703 -39.09 -5.06 37.81
CA GLY A 703 -39.23 -4.44 36.49
C GLY A 703 -39.56 -2.94 36.52
N SER A 704 -39.94 -2.40 37.68
CA SER A 704 -40.21 -0.96 37.89
C SER A 704 -39.02 -0.17 38.43
N GLU A 705 -37.86 -0.81 38.61
CA GLU A 705 -36.65 -0.14 39.12
C GLU A 705 -36.08 0.85 38.08
N PRO A 706 -35.61 2.06 38.49
CA PRO A 706 -35.08 3.05 37.56
C PRO A 706 -33.92 2.53 36.69
N ALA A 707 -33.10 1.61 37.22
CA ALA A 707 -32.00 0.98 36.49
C ALA A 707 -32.49 0.09 35.32
N VAL A 708 -33.64 -0.57 35.47
CA VAL A 708 -34.24 -1.42 34.43
C VAL A 708 -34.81 -0.55 33.31
N HIS A 709 -35.52 0.53 33.65
CA HIS A 709 -36.01 1.49 32.67
C HIS A 709 -34.87 2.18 31.92
N ALA A 710 -33.83 2.65 32.63
CA ALA A 710 -32.66 3.28 32.00
C ALA A 710 -31.92 2.33 31.03
N LEU A 711 -31.81 1.03 31.37
CA LEU A 711 -31.29 0.03 30.44
C LEU A 711 -32.20 -0.18 29.23
N LYS A 712 -33.52 -0.28 29.44
CA LYS A 712 -34.51 -0.42 28.35
C LYS A 712 -34.39 0.74 27.37
N ASP A 713 -34.41 1.97 27.88
CA ASP A 713 -34.41 3.18 27.06
C ASP A 713 -33.09 3.32 26.28
N PHE A 714 -31.96 2.97 26.90
CA PHE A 714 -30.67 2.85 26.22
C PHE A 714 -30.69 1.83 25.07
N ILE A 715 -31.22 0.62 25.30
CA ILE A 715 -31.29 -0.43 24.28
C ILE A 715 -32.18 0.00 23.11
N VAL A 716 -33.32 0.64 23.38
CA VAL A 716 -34.24 1.16 22.35
C VAL A 716 -33.60 2.31 21.58
N ALA A 717 -32.94 3.26 22.25
CA ALA A 717 -32.22 4.35 21.60
C ALA A 717 -31.10 3.81 20.68
N ARG A 718 -30.33 2.82 21.16
CA ARG A 718 -29.27 2.15 20.40
C ARG A 718 -29.79 1.41 19.16
N GLN A 719 -30.98 0.82 19.23
CA GLN A 719 -31.61 0.16 18.08
C GLN A 719 -32.12 1.15 17.03
N ASN A 720 -32.69 2.28 17.46
CA ASN A 720 -33.32 3.24 16.55
C ASN A 720 -32.30 4.22 15.94
N ASN A 721 -31.32 4.66 16.72
CA ASN A 721 -30.41 5.76 16.38
C ASN A 721 -28.95 5.30 16.20
N GLY A 722 -28.64 4.02 16.45
CA GLY A 722 -27.27 3.51 16.49
C GLY A 722 -26.56 3.77 17.83
N ALA A 723 -25.33 3.26 17.96
CA ALA A 723 -24.62 3.29 19.24
C ALA A 723 -24.17 4.71 19.64
N ILE A 724 -23.68 5.53 18.70
CA ILE A 724 -23.12 6.86 18.97
C ILE A 724 -24.16 7.76 19.65
N ASP A 725 -25.36 7.84 19.07
CA ASP A 725 -26.45 8.72 19.52
C ASP A 725 -27.30 8.13 20.66
N ALA A 726 -26.96 6.95 21.17
CA ALA A 726 -27.62 6.34 22.31
C ALA A 726 -26.95 6.78 23.64
N PRO A 727 -27.64 7.57 24.49
CA PRO A 727 -27.08 8.04 25.76
C PRO A 727 -26.94 6.89 26.75
N LEU A 728 -25.75 6.75 27.35
CA LEU A 728 -25.49 5.69 28.32
C LEU A 728 -26.29 5.90 29.63
N PRO A 729 -26.85 4.82 30.20
CA PRO A 729 -27.45 4.89 31.53
C PRO A 729 -26.34 4.94 32.60
N SER A 730 -26.70 5.26 33.86
CA SER A 730 -25.74 5.22 34.98
C SER A 730 -25.26 3.79 35.24
N LEU A 731 -24.17 3.38 34.61
CA LEU A 731 -23.59 2.05 34.72
C LEU A 731 -23.22 1.65 36.16
N PRO A 732 -22.71 2.54 37.04
CA PRO A 732 -22.53 2.22 38.46
C PRO A 732 -23.84 1.94 39.21
N THR A 733 -24.96 2.55 38.80
CA THR A 733 -26.29 2.27 39.37
C THR A 733 -26.82 0.93 38.86
N VAL A 734 -26.60 0.62 37.58
CA VAL A 734 -26.94 -0.69 36.99
C VAL A 734 -26.15 -1.82 37.64
N SER A 735 -24.84 -1.64 37.84
CA SER A 735 -23.95 -2.57 38.59
C SER A 735 -24.53 -2.91 39.97
N LYS A 736 -24.79 -1.89 40.80
CA LYS A 736 -25.41 -2.03 42.13
C LYS A 736 -26.73 -2.79 42.11
N PHE A 737 -27.62 -2.43 41.18
CA PHE A 737 -28.93 -3.08 41.04
C PHE A 737 -28.79 -4.57 40.72
N ILE A 738 -27.94 -4.94 39.76
CA ILE A 738 -27.74 -6.34 39.36
C ILE A 738 -27.12 -7.14 40.52
N VAL A 739 -26.05 -6.65 41.15
CA VAL A 739 -25.38 -7.36 42.25
C VAL A 739 -26.30 -7.56 43.45
N GLN A 740 -27.09 -6.54 43.82
CA GLN A 740 -28.11 -6.67 44.86
C GLN A 740 -29.16 -7.74 44.49
N HIS A 741 -29.68 -7.70 43.25
CA HIS A 741 -30.72 -8.63 42.80
C HIS A 741 -30.23 -10.09 42.73
N LEU A 742 -28.95 -10.32 42.35
CA LEU A 742 -28.31 -11.65 42.37
C LEU A 742 -28.24 -12.26 43.78
N GLN A 743 -28.23 -11.43 44.83
CA GLN A 743 -28.17 -11.86 46.23
C GLN A 743 -29.56 -12.07 46.85
N THR A 744 -30.54 -11.23 46.50
CA THR A 744 -31.86 -11.22 47.17
C THR A 744 -32.94 -12.06 46.51
N SER A 745 -32.79 -12.40 45.22
CA SER A 745 -33.90 -12.93 44.41
C SER A 745 -33.78 -14.43 44.13
N PRO A 746 -34.90 -15.18 43.98
CA PRO A 746 -34.88 -16.59 43.58
C PRO A 746 -34.16 -16.80 42.25
N ILE A 747 -33.40 -17.89 42.12
CA ILE A 747 -32.52 -18.15 40.97
C ILE A 747 -33.30 -18.23 39.64
N GLU A 748 -34.54 -18.71 39.67
CA GLU A 748 -35.47 -18.82 38.55
C GLU A 748 -35.92 -17.44 38.04
N SER A 749 -35.84 -16.40 38.87
CA SER A 749 -36.24 -15.03 38.53
C SER A 749 -35.09 -14.16 38.01
N LEU A 750 -33.85 -14.65 38.03
CA LEU A 750 -32.66 -13.88 37.63
C LEU A 750 -32.50 -13.76 36.10
N PHE A 751 -32.95 -14.77 35.34
CA PHE A 751 -32.71 -14.81 33.89
C PHE A 751 -33.20 -13.58 33.11
N PRO A 752 -34.34 -12.92 33.40
CA PRO A 752 -34.77 -11.76 32.63
C PRO A 752 -33.85 -10.55 32.85
N VAL A 753 -33.31 -10.39 34.06
CA VAL A 753 -32.36 -9.31 34.39
C VAL A 753 -31.04 -9.53 33.65
N VAL A 754 -30.54 -10.78 33.66
CA VAL A 754 -29.32 -11.16 32.92
C VAL A 754 -29.53 -11.02 31.40
N ASP A 755 -30.69 -11.40 30.87
CA ASP A 755 -31.01 -11.29 29.44
C ASP A 755 -31.16 -9.84 28.96
N LEU A 756 -31.69 -8.94 29.80
CA LEU A 756 -31.69 -7.51 29.53
C LEU A 756 -30.24 -6.97 29.51
N PHE A 757 -29.47 -7.27 30.54
CA PHE A 757 -28.09 -6.80 30.68
C PHE A 757 -27.17 -7.31 29.56
N ARG A 758 -27.33 -8.57 29.14
CA ARG A 758 -26.67 -9.18 27.97
C ARG A 758 -26.80 -8.30 26.72
N THR A 759 -27.98 -7.74 26.46
CA THR A 759 -28.21 -6.95 25.23
C THR A 759 -27.56 -5.57 25.30
N ALA A 760 -27.38 -5.00 26.50
CA ALA A 760 -26.61 -3.78 26.70
C ALA A 760 -25.10 -4.03 26.56
N LEU A 761 -24.58 -5.18 27.02
CA LEU A 761 -23.15 -5.55 26.95
C LEU A 761 -22.59 -5.72 25.53
N VAL A 762 -23.44 -5.77 24.49
CA VAL A 762 -23.01 -5.73 23.07
C VAL A 762 -22.45 -4.34 22.69
N ASP A 763 -22.75 -3.31 23.48
CA ASP A 763 -22.14 -1.99 23.29
C ASP A 763 -20.75 -1.96 23.94
N ALA A 764 -19.73 -1.57 23.15
CA ALA A 764 -18.33 -1.52 23.57
C ALA A 764 -18.10 -0.59 24.79
N ARG A 765 -18.92 0.47 24.95
CA ARG A 765 -18.82 1.40 26.09
C ARG A 765 -19.33 0.77 27.37
N VAL A 766 -20.42 -0.02 27.27
CA VAL A 766 -21.00 -0.74 28.40
C VAL A 766 -20.08 -1.88 28.84
N SER A 767 -19.65 -2.73 27.91
CA SER A 767 -18.69 -3.81 28.21
C SER A 767 -17.34 -3.26 28.70
N GLY A 768 -16.84 -2.17 28.11
CA GLY A 768 -15.63 -1.48 28.57
C GLY A 768 -15.69 -1.03 30.03
N PHE A 769 -16.80 -0.42 30.45
CA PHE A 769 -17.03 -0.12 31.88
C PHE A 769 -17.07 -1.38 32.74
N PHE A 770 -17.84 -2.40 32.34
CA PHE A 770 -18.02 -3.61 33.15
C PHE A 770 -16.78 -4.52 33.24
N ALA A 771 -15.79 -4.34 32.35
CA ALA A 771 -14.46 -4.94 32.50
C ALA A 771 -13.69 -4.36 33.69
N GLN A 772 -13.95 -3.09 34.05
CA GLN A 772 -13.31 -2.38 35.17
C GLN A 772 -14.27 -2.17 36.37
N ASP A 773 -15.48 -2.75 36.34
CA ASP A 773 -16.50 -2.56 37.38
C ASP A 773 -16.02 -3.01 38.77
N PRO A 774 -15.96 -2.10 39.77
CA PRO A 774 -15.52 -2.43 41.13
C PRO A 774 -16.39 -3.46 41.86
N GLN A 775 -17.61 -3.73 41.39
CA GLN A 775 -18.49 -4.74 42.00
C GLN A 775 -18.35 -6.13 41.37
N HIS A 776 -17.52 -6.27 40.32
CA HIS A 776 -17.35 -7.51 39.57
C HIS A 776 -18.70 -8.12 39.13
N THR A 777 -19.64 -7.29 38.67
CA THR A 777 -21.03 -7.67 38.35
C THR A 777 -21.09 -8.89 37.43
N VAL A 778 -20.33 -8.87 36.33
CA VAL A 778 -20.26 -9.97 35.36
C VAL A 778 -19.75 -11.26 35.98
N LEU A 779 -18.73 -11.17 36.84
CA LEU A 779 -18.20 -12.35 37.54
C LEU A 779 -19.24 -12.93 38.51
N SER A 780 -20.00 -12.07 39.18
CA SER A 780 -21.10 -12.49 40.06
C SER A 780 -22.19 -13.23 39.30
N ILE A 781 -22.53 -12.81 38.07
CA ILE A 781 -23.46 -13.53 37.20
C ILE A 781 -22.91 -14.91 36.81
N ILE A 782 -21.65 -14.98 36.34
CA ILE A 782 -21.02 -16.24 35.92
C ILE A 782 -20.93 -17.23 37.08
N LYS A 783 -20.53 -16.77 38.28
CA LYS A 783 -20.55 -17.58 39.50
C LYS A 783 -21.96 -18.06 39.85
N LYS A 784 -22.97 -17.20 39.80
CA LYS A 784 -24.37 -17.59 40.07
C LYS A 784 -24.90 -18.63 39.08
N ALA A 785 -24.46 -18.59 37.82
CA ALA A 785 -24.81 -19.58 36.80
C ALA A 785 -24.00 -20.89 36.85
N THR A 786 -23.03 -21.01 37.76
CA THR A 786 -22.18 -22.18 37.99
C THR A 786 -22.21 -22.68 39.45
N GLU A 787 -23.08 -22.09 40.29
CA GLU A 787 -23.31 -22.52 41.67
C GLU A 787 -24.12 -23.83 41.72
N GLY A 788 -23.43 -24.96 41.85
CA GLY A 788 -24.04 -26.28 42.12
C GLY A 788 -24.79 -26.86 40.91
N ASP A 789 -24.04 -27.25 39.88
CA ASP A 789 -24.45 -27.55 38.49
C ASP A 789 -25.75 -28.35 38.24
N ALA A 790 -26.29 -29.07 39.23
CA ALA A 790 -27.56 -29.78 39.14
C ALA A 790 -28.82 -28.91 39.40
N GLN A 791 -28.68 -27.64 39.83
CA GLN A 791 -29.81 -26.79 40.25
C GLN A 791 -29.98 -25.47 39.47
N VAL A 792 -29.09 -25.14 38.52
CA VAL A 792 -29.18 -23.88 37.76
C VAL A 792 -30.27 -23.98 36.67
N PRO A 793 -31.28 -23.10 36.64
CA PRO A 793 -32.33 -23.14 35.63
C PRO A 793 -31.80 -22.96 34.20
N TYR A 794 -32.31 -23.75 33.25
CA TYR A 794 -31.96 -23.69 31.82
C TYR A 794 -31.93 -22.25 31.28
N GLN A 795 -32.95 -21.45 31.59
CA GLN A 795 -33.08 -20.07 31.11
C GLN A 795 -31.96 -19.17 31.64
N LEU A 796 -31.46 -19.38 32.86
CA LEU A 796 -30.35 -18.61 33.42
C LEU A 796 -29.01 -19.04 32.80
N ARG A 797 -28.80 -20.36 32.62
CA ARG A 797 -27.60 -20.92 32.00
C ARG A 797 -27.42 -20.41 30.56
N ILE A 798 -28.46 -20.51 29.71
CA ILE A 798 -28.39 -20.10 28.31
C ILE A 798 -28.15 -18.59 28.12
N VAL A 799 -28.83 -17.72 28.89
CA VAL A 799 -28.61 -16.27 28.77
C VAL A 799 -27.25 -15.84 29.32
N THR A 800 -26.68 -16.58 30.28
CA THR A 800 -25.34 -16.32 30.80
C THR A 800 -24.25 -16.77 29.81
N LEU A 801 -24.43 -17.89 29.09
CA LEU A 801 -23.56 -18.26 27.97
C LEU A 801 -23.60 -17.23 26.84
N HIS A 802 -24.79 -16.76 26.48
CA HIS A 802 -24.96 -15.69 25.49
C HIS A 802 -24.31 -14.37 25.96
N LEU A 803 -24.43 -14.03 27.25
CA LEU A 803 -23.76 -12.87 27.86
C LEU A 803 -22.24 -13.02 27.75
N ALA A 804 -21.69 -14.16 28.18
CA ALA A 804 -20.26 -14.43 28.13
C ALA A 804 -19.71 -14.35 26.69
N CYS A 805 -20.44 -14.87 25.69
CA CYS A 805 -20.11 -14.67 24.27
C CYS A 805 -20.05 -13.18 23.89
N ASN A 806 -21.02 -12.36 24.32
CA ASN A 806 -21.06 -10.93 24.02
C ASN A 806 -19.88 -10.15 24.61
N LEU A 807 -19.28 -10.60 25.71
CA LEU A 807 -18.10 -9.94 26.29
C LEU A 807 -16.89 -9.94 25.34
N PHE A 808 -16.79 -10.95 24.45
CA PHE A 808 -15.73 -11.01 23.44
C PHE A 808 -15.85 -9.92 22.36
N SER A 809 -16.99 -9.20 22.27
CA SER A 809 -17.12 -8.02 21.41
C SER A 809 -16.20 -6.85 21.82
N SER A 810 -15.68 -6.86 23.05
CA SER A 810 -14.70 -5.89 23.56
C SER A 810 -13.37 -6.57 23.82
N SER A 811 -12.32 -6.18 23.10
CA SER A 811 -10.97 -6.73 23.27
C SER A 811 -10.45 -6.60 24.71
N MET A 812 -10.69 -5.44 25.34
CA MET A 812 -10.28 -5.19 26.72
C MET A 812 -10.95 -6.14 27.73
N PHE A 813 -12.23 -6.46 27.55
CA PHE A 813 -12.91 -7.44 28.43
C PHE A 813 -12.45 -8.86 28.09
N ALA A 814 -12.38 -9.21 26.80
CA ALA A 814 -11.98 -10.53 26.34
C ALA A 814 -10.60 -10.94 26.87
N SER A 815 -9.61 -10.04 26.85
CA SER A 815 -8.29 -10.28 27.46
C SER A 815 -8.39 -10.54 28.96
N LYS A 816 -9.10 -9.69 29.71
CA LYS A 816 -9.28 -9.84 31.16
C LYS A 816 -9.98 -11.14 31.55
N LEU A 817 -10.94 -11.62 30.74
CA LEU A 817 -11.64 -12.88 31.00
C LEU A 817 -10.71 -14.10 31.00
N LEU A 818 -9.62 -14.06 30.23
CA LEU A 818 -8.69 -15.18 30.10
C LEU A 818 -7.45 -15.02 31.00
N SER A 819 -6.92 -13.80 31.14
CA SER A 819 -5.67 -13.55 31.88
C SER A 819 -5.82 -13.47 33.40
N ASP A 820 -7.04 -13.35 33.92
CA ASP A 820 -7.32 -13.33 35.36
C ASP A 820 -8.07 -14.62 35.75
N ASP A 821 -7.42 -15.53 36.47
CA ASP A 821 -7.99 -16.79 36.93
C ASP A 821 -9.29 -16.63 37.74
N ASN A 822 -9.50 -15.45 38.36
CA ASN A 822 -10.77 -15.15 39.03
C ASN A 822 -11.96 -15.13 38.05
N TYR A 823 -11.73 -14.80 36.78
CA TYR A 823 -12.70 -14.85 35.69
C TYR A 823 -12.57 -16.12 34.86
N ALA A 824 -11.35 -16.55 34.53
CA ALA A 824 -11.12 -17.69 33.65
C ALA A 824 -11.68 -18.99 34.23
N ILE A 825 -11.43 -19.30 35.50
CA ILE A 825 -11.89 -20.56 36.12
C ILE A 825 -13.43 -20.64 36.17
N PRO A 826 -14.19 -19.62 36.62
CA PRO A 826 -15.66 -19.66 36.55
C PRO A 826 -16.21 -19.66 35.11
N LEU A 827 -15.52 -19.00 34.17
CA LEU A 827 -15.91 -19.00 32.75
C LEU A 827 -15.74 -20.41 32.14
N LEU A 828 -14.64 -21.10 32.45
CA LEU A 828 -14.40 -22.47 32.03
C LEU A 828 -15.45 -23.42 32.60
N ARG A 829 -15.73 -23.36 33.91
CA ARG A 829 -16.81 -24.15 34.53
C ARG A 829 -18.16 -23.96 33.85
N LEU A 830 -18.49 -22.72 33.47
CA LEU A 830 -19.71 -22.43 32.72
C LEU A 830 -19.69 -23.11 31.34
N VAL A 831 -18.56 -23.09 30.63
CA VAL A 831 -18.38 -23.76 29.33
C VAL A 831 -18.43 -25.28 29.48
N THR A 832 -17.62 -25.87 30.35
CA THR A 832 -17.46 -27.32 30.48
C THR A 832 -18.74 -27.98 30.98
N GLY A 833 -19.38 -27.44 32.01
CA GLY A 833 -20.69 -27.90 32.49
C GLY A 833 -21.81 -27.77 31.45
N SER A 834 -21.73 -26.77 30.57
CA SER A 834 -22.73 -26.56 29.51
C SER A 834 -22.46 -27.37 28.23
N LEU A 835 -21.21 -27.69 27.92
CA LEU A 835 -20.84 -28.59 26.82
C LEU A 835 -21.34 -30.01 27.06
N LEU A 836 -21.36 -30.43 28.33
CA LEU A 836 -21.78 -31.76 28.76
C LEU A 836 -23.30 -31.85 29.08
N ASP A 837 -24.08 -30.80 28.82
CA ASP A 837 -25.53 -30.77 29.04
C ASP A 837 -26.26 -31.77 28.10
N LEU A 838 -26.72 -32.88 28.67
CA LEU A 838 -27.35 -33.97 27.94
C LEU A 838 -28.77 -33.64 27.45
N GLU A 839 -29.46 -32.71 28.12
CA GLU A 839 -30.88 -32.41 27.88
C GLU A 839 -31.06 -31.30 26.85
N HIS A 840 -30.21 -30.28 26.85
CA HIS A 840 -30.46 -29.01 26.16
C HIS A 840 -29.45 -28.72 25.03
N GLN A 841 -29.78 -29.12 23.80
CA GLN A 841 -29.00 -28.79 22.60
C GLN A 841 -28.63 -27.28 22.49
N PRO A 842 -29.52 -26.29 22.77
CA PRO A 842 -29.14 -24.88 22.65
C PRO A 842 -28.01 -24.45 23.61
N VAL A 843 -27.94 -25.06 24.80
CA VAL A 843 -26.89 -24.81 25.80
C VAL A 843 -25.55 -25.33 25.28
N ARG A 844 -25.51 -26.54 24.72
CA ARG A 844 -24.28 -27.08 24.09
C ARG A 844 -23.78 -26.21 22.93
N VAL A 845 -24.68 -25.73 22.07
CA VAL A 845 -24.31 -24.86 20.91
C VAL A 845 -23.76 -23.50 21.37
N ALA A 846 -24.35 -22.90 22.41
CA ALA A 846 -23.83 -21.67 22.99
C ALA A 846 -22.49 -21.88 23.71
N ALA A 847 -22.31 -23.02 24.38
CA ALA A 847 -21.05 -23.39 25.01
C ALA A 847 -19.94 -23.69 24.00
N ALA A 848 -20.24 -24.37 22.89
CA ALA A 848 -19.31 -24.56 21.77
C ALA A 848 -18.91 -23.22 21.11
N SER A 849 -19.83 -22.26 21.02
CA SER A 849 -19.55 -20.91 20.53
C SER A 849 -18.62 -20.13 21.48
N LEU A 850 -18.81 -20.28 22.79
CA LEU A 850 -17.96 -19.66 23.80
C LEU A 850 -16.56 -20.32 23.85
N ALA A 851 -16.49 -21.65 23.76
CA ALA A 851 -15.23 -22.38 23.63
C ALA A 851 -14.43 -21.95 22.39
N PHE A 852 -15.12 -21.76 21.25
CA PHE A 852 -14.52 -21.18 20.05
C PHE A 852 -13.97 -19.77 20.29
N ASN A 853 -14.72 -18.87 20.95
CA ASN A 853 -14.24 -17.52 21.26
C ASN A 853 -12.98 -17.52 22.14
N ILE A 854 -12.95 -18.36 23.18
CA ILE A 854 -11.78 -18.55 24.07
C ILE A 854 -10.57 -19.04 23.26
N ALA A 855 -10.77 -20.12 22.48
CA ALA A 855 -9.74 -20.72 21.64
C ALA A 855 -9.20 -19.74 20.60
N ALA A 856 -10.08 -18.99 19.91
CA ALA A 856 -9.74 -18.02 18.89
C ALA A 856 -8.88 -16.86 19.42
N LEU A 857 -9.18 -16.37 20.63
CA LEU A 857 -8.39 -15.31 21.27
C LEU A 857 -7.00 -15.82 21.70
N ASN A 858 -6.92 -16.99 22.33
CA ASN A 858 -5.64 -17.58 22.74
C ASN A 858 -4.76 -17.90 21.52
N HIS A 859 -5.34 -18.54 20.50
CA HIS A 859 -4.72 -18.77 19.20
C HIS A 859 -4.21 -17.49 18.52
N SER A 860 -4.98 -16.39 18.60
CA SER A 860 -4.57 -15.12 18.02
C SER A 860 -3.33 -14.54 18.70
N ARG A 861 -2.99 -14.91 19.94
CA ARG A 861 -1.74 -14.53 20.60
C ARG A 861 -0.56 -15.28 19.99
N ARG A 862 -0.66 -16.60 19.90
CA ARG A 862 0.39 -17.47 19.32
C ARG A 862 0.73 -17.15 17.87
N ILE A 863 -0.25 -16.80 17.04
CA ILE A 863 0.01 -16.40 15.64
C ILE A 863 0.89 -15.15 15.56
N HIS A 864 0.85 -14.27 16.56
CA HIS A 864 1.71 -13.08 16.66
C HIS A 864 2.95 -13.34 17.55
N ASP A 865 3.29 -14.61 17.79
CA ASP A 865 4.38 -15.07 18.66
C ASP A 865 4.34 -14.43 20.08
N GLN A 866 3.12 -14.21 20.62
CA GLN A 866 2.86 -13.70 21.97
C GLN A 866 2.39 -14.80 22.93
N ASP A 867 2.69 -14.66 24.23
CA ASP A 867 2.25 -15.59 25.27
C ASP A 867 0.73 -15.78 25.31
N ASP A 868 0.31 -17.01 25.57
CA ASP A 868 -1.07 -17.40 25.81
C ASP A 868 -1.69 -16.59 26.95
N LEU A 869 -2.97 -16.21 26.80
CA LEU A 869 -3.73 -15.57 27.86
C LEU A 869 -4.32 -16.59 28.83
N LEU A 870 -4.64 -17.79 28.33
CA LEU A 870 -5.18 -18.88 29.14
C LEU A 870 -4.03 -19.82 29.57
N SER A 871 -3.90 -20.08 30.87
CA SER A 871 -2.86 -21.00 31.39
C SER A 871 -2.98 -22.41 30.79
N GLU A 872 -1.86 -23.14 30.69
CA GLU A 872 -1.82 -24.45 30.01
C GLU A 872 -2.79 -25.47 30.65
N SER A 873 -2.86 -25.52 31.99
CA SER A 873 -3.82 -26.35 32.73
C SER A 873 -5.29 -26.00 32.41
N ASN A 874 -5.61 -24.71 32.29
CA ASN A 874 -6.94 -24.23 31.88
C ASN A 874 -7.27 -24.60 30.42
N GLN A 875 -6.26 -24.64 29.53
CA GLN A 875 -6.43 -25.13 28.15
C GLN A 875 -6.66 -26.64 28.09
N VAL A 876 -5.98 -27.42 28.94
CA VAL A 876 -6.17 -28.87 29.09
C VAL A 876 -7.61 -29.18 29.54
N GLU A 877 -8.15 -28.45 30.53
CA GLU A 877 -9.56 -28.61 30.97
C GLU A 877 -10.55 -28.32 29.83
N LEU A 878 -10.34 -27.21 29.10
CA LEU A 878 -11.19 -26.82 27.98
C LEU A 878 -11.12 -27.85 26.84
N MET A 879 -9.92 -28.28 26.45
CA MET A 879 -9.70 -29.23 25.37
C MET A 879 -10.34 -30.59 25.67
N ALA A 880 -10.17 -31.11 26.89
CA ALA A 880 -10.79 -32.38 27.30
C ALA A 880 -12.32 -32.32 27.17
N SER A 881 -12.93 -31.24 27.65
CA SER A 881 -14.38 -31.02 27.59
C SER A 881 -14.90 -30.83 26.16
N VAL A 882 -14.15 -30.13 25.31
CA VAL A 882 -14.46 -29.94 23.88
C VAL A 882 -14.40 -31.28 23.13
N LEU A 883 -13.38 -32.11 23.37
CA LEU A 883 -13.24 -33.43 22.74
C LEU A 883 -14.33 -34.40 23.20
N GLU A 884 -14.68 -34.43 24.49
CA GLU A 884 -15.78 -35.27 24.98
C GLU A 884 -17.14 -34.87 24.36
N ALA A 885 -17.41 -33.57 24.27
CA ALA A 885 -18.62 -33.06 23.61
C ALA A 885 -18.62 -33.38 22.10
N MET A 886 -17.47 -33.28 21.43
CA MET A 886 -17.31 -33.58 19.99
C MET A 886 -17.58 -35.06 19.68
N GLY A 887 -17.15 -35.97 20.56
CA GLY A 887 -17.47 -37.40 20.43
C GLY A 887 -18.98 -37.68 20.40
N LYS A 888 -19.79 -36.85 21.09
CA LYS A 888 -21.24 -37.04 21.25
C LYS A 888 -22.11 -36.19 20.30
N GLU A 889 -21.62 -35.06 19.80
CA GLU A 889 -22.44 -34.14 19.01
C GLU A 889 -22.66 -34.63 17.56
N ARG A 890 -23.92 -34.92 17.23
CA ARG A 890 -24.37 -35.43 15.92
C ARG A 890 -25.66 -34.76 15.43
N VAL A 891 -26.16 -33.75 16.16
CA VAL A 891 -27.47 -33.12 15.94
C VAL A 891 -27.33 -31.67 15.50
N SER A 892 -26.43 -30.90 16.11
CA SER A 892 -26.11 -29.54 15.67
C SER A 892 -24.82 -29.48 14.87
N LYS A 893 -24.96 -29.08 13.61
CA LYS A 893 -23.86 -28.70 12.72
C LYS A 893 -23.06 -27.52 13.27
N GLU A 894 -23.74 -26.53 13.81
CA GLU A 894 -23.16 -25.31 14.39
C GLU A 894 -22.34 -25.64 15.64
N GLY A 895 -22.89 -26.49 16.52
CA GLY A 895 -22.19 -27.03 17.68
C GLY A 895 -20.92 -27.79 17.28
N LEU A 896 -21.03 -28.76 16.37
CA LEU A 896 -19.86 -29.54 15.91
C LEU A 896 -18.80 -28.64 15.24
N ARG A 897 -19.21 -27.66 14.43
CA ARG A 897 -18.28 -26.71 13.81
C ARG A 897 -17.54 -25.87 14.86
N GLY A 898 -18.23 -25.40 15.89
CA GLY A 898 -17.63 -24.66 17.01
C GLY A 898 -16.59 -25.49 17.75
N LEU A 899 -16.90 -26.76 18.04
CA LEU A 899 -15.99 -27.70 18.69
C LEU A 899 -14.75 -27.99 17.85
N LEU A 900 -14.93 -28.29 16.55
CA LEU A 900 -13.81 -28.55 15.62
C LEU A 900 -12.86 -27.35 15.52
N LEU A 901 -13.41 -26.13 15.40
CA LEU A 901 -12.61 -24.91 15.38
C LEU A 901 -11.91 -24.69 16.73
N ALA A 902 -12.60 -24.87 17.87
CA ALA A 902 -12.00 -24.72 19.19
C ALA A 902 -10.80 -25.66 19.38
N THR A 903 -10.94 -26.95 19.04
CA THR A 903 -9.84 -27.93 19.08
C THR A 903 -8.68 -27.52 18.16
N GLY A 904 -8.96 -27.18 16.90
CA GLY A 904 -7.92 -26.81 15.94
C GLY A 904 -7.14 -25.57 16.38
N LEU A 905 -7.83 -24.55 16.90
CA LEU A 905 -7.24 -23.29 17.35
C LEU A 905 -6.48 -23.46 18.67
N LEU A 906 -6.97 -24.28 19.61
CA LEU A 906 -6.23 -24.59 20.85
C LEU A 906 -4.95 -25.40 20.58
N LYS A 907 -4.89 -26.24 19.55
CA LYS A 907 -3.70 -27.06 19.26
C LYS A 907 -2.72 -26.39 18.28
N TYR A 908 -3.19 -25.51 17.38
CA TYR A 908 -2.31 -24.81 16.44
C TYR A 908 -1.31 -23.92 17.20
N LEU A 909 -0.03 -24.08 16.84
CA LEU A 909 1.14 -23.48 17.49
C LEU A 909 1.29 -23.76 19.01
N ALA A 910 0.58 -24.75 19.56
CA ALA A 910 0.79 -25.18 20.95
C ALA A 910 2.10 -26.01 21.09
N PRO A 911 2.86 -25.86 22.20
CA PRO A 911 4.11 -26.58 22.44
C PRO A 911 4.00 -28.09 22.21
N GLU A 912 4.93 -28.66 21.45
CA GLU A 912 4.86 -30.08 21.03
C GLU A 912 5.06 -31.05 22.21
N ASP A 913 5.85 -30.64 23.20
CA ASP A 913 6.11 -31.36 24.45
C ASP A 913 5.31 -30.79 25.65
N GLY A 914 4.24 -30.02 25.40
CA GLY A 914 3.36 -29.44 26.44
C GLY A 914 2.26 -30.39 26.93
N GLU A 915 1.67 -30.07 28.10
CA GLU A 915 0.59 -30.84 28.73
C GLU A 915 -0.64 -30.98 27.80
N LEU A 916 -0.92 -29.96 27.00
CA LEU A 916 -2.01 -29.99 26.01
C LEU A 916 -1.75 -31.02 24.90
N SER A 917 -0.49 -31.18 24.49
CA SER A 917 -0.07 -32.18 23.51
C SER A 917 -0.12 -33.59 24.10
N ASP A 918 0.26 -33.75 25.36
CA ASP A 918 0.12 -35.00 26.11
C ASP A 918 -1.35 -35.41 26.28
N LEU A 919 -2.25 -34.47 26.61
CA LEU A 919 -3.69 -34.73 26.64
C LEU A 919 -4.17 -35.25 25.27
N CYS A 920 -3.88 -34.55 24.18
CA CYS A 920 -4.31 -34.95 22.84
C CYS A 920 -3.83 -36.36 22.45
N ARG A 921 -2.60 -36.73 22.85
CA ARG A 921 -2.04 -38.09 22.68
C ARG A 921 -2.77 -39.11 23.56
N ALA A 922 -3.01 -38.80 24.83
CA ALA A 922 -3.60 -39.71 25.80
C ALA A 922 -5.09 -40.03 25.53
N VAL A 923 -5.87 -39.07 25.02
CA VAL A 923 -7.32 -39.25 24.79
C VAL A 923 -7.68 -39.73 23.37
N GLY A 924 -6.70 -39.91 22.48
CA GLY A 924 -6.98 -40.25 21.08
C GLY A 924 -7.72 -39.12 20.34
N ALA A 925 -7.27 -37.87 20.51
CA ALA A 925 -7.97 -36.70 19.97
C ALA A 925 -8.10 -36.74 18.43
N ARG A 926 -7.16 -37.39 17.74
CA ARG A 926 -7.18 -37.58 16.28
C ARG A 926 -8.29 -38.54 15.86
N GLU A 927 -8.46 -39.63 16.60
CA GLU A 927 -9.50 -40.63 16.41
C GLU A 927 -10.87 -39.98 16.60
N ILE A 928 -11.08 -39.27 17.71
CA ILE A 928 -12.31 -38.52 18.03
C ILE A 928 -12.68 -37.55 16.89
N VAL A 929 -11.74 -36.73 16.42
CA VAL A 929 -11.98 -35.82 15.29
C VAL A 929 -12.35 -36.60 14.03
N SER A 930 -11.65 -37.70 13.73
CA SER A 930 -11.92 -38.52 12.54
C SER A 930 -13.29 -39.21 12.54
N GLU A 931 -13.82 -39.58 13.70
CA GLU A 931 -15.15 -40.18 13.87
C GLU A 931 -16.30 -39.20 13.57
N THR A 932 -16.03 -37.90 13.58
CA THR A 932 -17.03 -36.87 13.20
C THR A 932 -17.19 -36.71 11.69
N LYS A 933 -16.28 -37.30 10.90
CA LYS A 933 -16.31 -37.25 9.44
C LYS A 933 -17.60 -37.87 8.90
N GLY A 934 -18.29 -37.14 8.04
CA GLY A 934 -19.58 -37.57 7.48
C GLY A 934 -20.81 -37.30 8.36
N ALA A 935 -20.65 -36.82 9.60
CA ALA A 935 -21.80 -36.34 10.39
C ALA A 935 -22.50 -35.16 9.71
N PHE A 936 -21.72 -34.23 9.16
CA PHE A 936 -22.18 -33.19 8.25
C PHE A 936 -21.16 -33.05 7.10
N SER A 937 -21.63 -33.22 5.86
CA SER A 937 -20.74 -33.39 4.70
C SER A 937 -19.87 -32.16 4.38
N ASP A 938 -20.35 -30.96 4.72
CA ASP A 938 -19.63 -29.69 4.49
C ASP A 938 -18.59 -29.37 5.58
N LEU A 939 -18.55 -30.13 6.68
CA LEU A 939 -17.50 -30.01 7.70
C LEU A 939 -16.32 -30.95 7.43
N ASN A 940 -16.38 -31.82 6.42
CA ASN A 940 -15.34 -32.83 6.14
C ASN A 940 -13.95 -32.24 5.90
N ASP A 941 -13.85 -31.07 5.26
CA ASP A 941 -12.56 -30.40 5.05
C ASP A 941 -12.01 -29.82 6.35
N LEU A 942 -12.87 -29.24 7.21
CA LEU A 942 -12.48 -28.79 8.54
C LEU A 942 -12.01 -29.95 9.43
N VAL A 943 -12.71 -31.09 9.41
CA VAL A 943 -12.30 -32.33 10.10
C VAL A 943 -10.90 -32.78 9.63
N LYS A 944 -10.60 -32.65 8.34
CA LYS A 944 -9.29 -32.96 7.78
C LYS A 944 -8.21 -31.97 8.23
N GLU A 945 -8.47 -30.67 8.21
CA GLU A 945 -7.50 -29.65 8.67
C GLU A 945 -7.21 -29.78 10.17
N VAL A 946 -8.25 -29.93 11.01
CA VAL A 946 -8.10 -30.13 12.46
C VAL A 946 -7.36 -31.44 12.75
N GLY A 947 -7.68 -32.53 12.05
CA GLY A 947 -6.95 -33.79 12.17
C GLY A 947 -5.47 -33.70 11.80
N GLN A 948 -5.07 -32.77 10.91
CA GLN A 948 -3.66 -32.52 10.57
C GLN A 948 -2.91 -31.72 11.65
N VAL A 949 -3.60 -30.93 12.47
CA VAL A 949 -3.01 -30.14 13.58
C VAL A 949 -2.85 -30.96 14.86
N ILE A 950 -3.65 -32.01 15.03
CA ILE A 950 -3.56 -32.93 16.17
C ILE A 950 -2.53 -34.04 15.93
N SER A 951 -2.15 -34.28 14.66
CA SER A 951 -1.21 -35.32 14.22
C SER A 951 0.25 -34.93 14.40
#